data_AF-A6Q4U1-F1
#
_entry.id   AF-A6Q4U1-F1
#
_cell.length_a   1.000
_cell.length_b   1.000
_cell.length_c   1.000
_cell.angle_alpha   90.00
_cell.angle_beta   90.00
_cell.angle_gamma   90.00
#
_symmetry.space_group_name_H-M   'P 1'
#
loop_
_entity.id
_entity.type
_entity.pdbx_description
1 polymer ?
#
loop_
_entity_poly.entity_id
_entity_poly.type
_entity_poly.pdbx_seq_one_letter_code
_entity_poly.pdbx_strand_id
1 'polypeptide(L)'
;MALTKKQVAQLYVALFDRAPTKSELDGWYNDATTNNKDMNTLAGDMLYAALQVVDSDSDAAANYPQYVNLDPSDRTQVKTVIENVYKLLLGKDYTQDPQGIDGWVDNVINNGGTFKALGDTLAGIVYVAEQYATGAIQTNDPDTLKAAKAFENKSDVALYVAENVPNPDPDGDGKINFDTFKNIVASVTDDPATKTAAEQQADDYVPVSVELTTGKDTIVGSEAADTFTADILTLNDGDSIDGKGGIDTLNATINTDISNAVAVKNVEKVNVTSYGAHSIDMKYFSGVDTLASIESTGQITLTNVASSSMGLKLKGVNQSINATYSDLSGTSDILKVTLEDTQNAAVTVNAGFESAEITANGASNEVDTFNAAGVNTLTIKGDSSVTFDRTQDPIQSIQNIIIKDAKAINLANLSDVKTLTASDNTDGISTGIDTGTDGFVDSDKITANSNGATVTLGSGDDNIVFNDSANSGKTNTLILGAGNDKLTFEKGSGNNTILAKEGDDQILISDTNTAISNSADYFDMGDGDDTIIVNNNESNNFVLKDVENLTLKNSATGTNTISSANKALKVTAEVGNGTTATGPVDVQGLTAGSTVTINNAKDATGGVNDIKVGFASTEAATTIDVNAKVTSAGTGITVSKVTDLTLDFADAVDLTNATDDLTIDDTKKLTINASKALDLGTGISNVTAGDKLEEIKVTGSDAVDMGKILNSDKLKTVNITATKDLTIDDFKDVRALTDLTLEGKSVTVGTTSTQAAIGTNTAADALNSVSITATNGDVKLQSSTNNDKLINAKELGTVTISADKGSIYGNDQTVSSTDGAYLVYAQDENGITVNLSAKSNIKAFDGTNSGALVVENTKGNVTATLSGDAAANIVYNTGTATGATGAVSLNASNLKGGLTAVVSNTDSDSITTSSSISLGAKDANTQNTVTVAGTVDTLTVNGSGGKDTITLGTSSTTDKFQTATISLGAGADTLDVSNLDPYATDSDSDDGVAANFGSSSHTFTETDSANNTSVAANTVVQYDHDAAKKVVADGFKITTSGVDKFVGTDNNDYIIANSTGMTIDAKDGDDTIALGAGSDTVVFGTNTTNGDDDINSFNDNDKLDLSALATAVKGSAFASTDLVANEDVNDGTGDLNGKVAVIYDSASGVDTLSSASQITTTANSANQITISDNGKALVIWGSSATDHILEVYYVADTDSTSSQSWSITHLATVSGTDDLTVSDLDTFNNGILS
;
A
#
# COMPACT_ATOMS: atom_id res chain seq x y z
N MET A 1 -77.58 -62.42 -18.63
CA MET A 1 -76.93 -61.97 -19.88
C MET A 1 -76.10 -60.76 -19.52
N ALA A 2 -74.91 -60.61 -20.09
CA ALA A 2 -74.12 -59.38 -19.89
C ALA A 2 -74.92 -58.19 -20.45
N LEU A 3 -74.92 -57.07 -19.72
CA LEU A 3 -75.58 -55.85 -20.17
C LEU A 3 -74.94 -55.35 -21.46
N THR A 4 -75.74 -54.71 -22.32
CA THR A 4 -75.26 -54.01 -23.52
C THR A 4 -74.99 -52.53 -23.21
N LYS A 5 -74.20 -51.83 -24.03
CA LYS A 5 -74.02 -50.38 -23.87
C LYS A 5 -75.32 -49.61 -24.00
N LYS A 6 -76.24 -50.04 -24.88
CA LYS A 6 -77.61 -49.49 -24.96
C LYS A 6 -78.34 -49.60 -23.62
N GLN A 7 -78.23 -50.74 -22.94
CA GLN A 7 -78.83 -50.94 -21.62
C GLN A 7 -78.23 -50.03 -20.54
N VAL A 8 -76.92 -49.79 -20.59
CA VAL A 8 -76.26 -48.84 -19.69
C VAL A 8 -76.70 -47.40 -19.99
N ALA A 9 -76.76 -47.00 -21.27
CA ALA A 9 -77.24 -45.67 -21.68
C ALA A 9 -78.72 -45.45 -21.34
N GLN A 10 -79.58 -46.46 -21.54
CA GLN A 10 -81.00 -46.46 -21.13
C GLN A 10 -81.14 -46.14 -19.64
N LEU A 11 -80.37 -46.85 -18.80
CA LEU A 11 -80.37 -46.63 -17.37
C LEU A 11 -79.86 -45.23 -17.01
N TYR A 12 -78.81 -44.77 -17.70
CA TYR A 12 -78.25 -43.45 -17.50
C TYR A 12 -79.25 -42.32 -17.81
N VAL A 13 -79.95 -42.41 -18.95
CA VAL A 13 -81.01 -41.46 -19.31
C VAL A 13 -82.14 -41.49 -18.29
N ALA A 14 -82.54 -42.68 -17.83
CA ALA A 14 -83.61 -42.81 -16.85
C ALA A 14 -83.29 -42.12 -15.52
N LEU A 15 -82.03 -42.18 -15.07
CA LEU A 15 -81.60 -41.58 -13.80
C LEU A 15 -81.27 -40.08 -13.96
N PHE A 16 -80.59 -39.70 -15.05
CA PHE A 16 -79.96 -38.38 -15.16
C PHE A 16 -80.54 -37.47 -16.23
N ASP A 17 -81.54 -37.92 -17.01
CA ASP A 17 -82.19 -37.17 -18.10
C ASP A 17 -81.19 -36.47 -19.05
N ARG A 18 -80.04 -37.11 -19.27
CA ARG A 18 -79.00 -36.70 -20.22
C ARG A 18 -78.29 -37.91 -20.79
N ALA A 19 -77.58 -37.71 -21.89
CA ALA A 19 -76.63 -38.72 -22.36
C ALA A 19 -75.42 -38.82 -21.42
N PRO A 20 -74.84 -40.02 -21.23
CA PRO A 20 -73.53 -40.16 -20.62
C PRO A 20 -72.43 -39.66 -21.58
N THR A 21 -71.30 -39.22 -21.03
CA THR A 21 -70.06 -39.11 -21.83
C THR A 21 -69.57 -40.51 -22.23
N LYS A 22 -68.69 -40.59 -23.24
CA LYS A 22 -68.07 -41.85 -23.63
C LYS A 22 -67.40 -42.56 -22.45
N SER A 23 -66.68 -41.81 -21.63
CA SER A 23 -65.97 -42.36 -20.46
C SER A 23 -66.94 -42.86 -19.39
N GLU A 24 -68.04 -42.15 -19.13
CA GLU A 24 -69.07 -42.61 -18.20
C GLU A 24 -69.73 -43.90 -18.72
N LEU A 25 -70.12 -43.94 -19.99
CA LEU A 25 -70.75 -45.10 -20.62
C LEU A 25 -69.82 -46.33 -20.58
N ASP A 26 -68.57 -46.16 -21.03
CA ASP A 26 -67.58 -47.23 -21.04
C ASP A 26 -67.20 -47.67 -19.63
N GLY A 27 -67.09 -46.73 -18.68
CA GLY A 27 -66.82 -47.03 -17.27
C GLY A 27 -67.89 -47.91 -16.65
N TRP A 28 -69.16 -47.51 -16.76
CA TRP A 28 -70.28 -48.28 -16.22
C TRP A 28 -70.51 -49.61 -16.95
N TYR A 29 -70.30 -49.65 -18.28
CA TYR A 29 -70.34 -50.89 -19.05
C TYR A 29 -69.24 -51.87 -18.66
N ASN A 30 -68.01 -51.37 -18.48
CA ASN A 30 -66.87 -52.18 -18.06
C ASN A 30 -67.02 -52.67 -16.63
N ASP A 31 -67.51 -51.83 -15.71
CA ASP A 31 -67.83 -52.23 -14.34
C ASP A 31 -68.88 -53.34 -14.31
N ALA A 32 -69.97 -53.16 -15.07
CA ALA A 32 -71.03 -54.18 -15.17
C ALA A 32 -70.51 -55.50 -15.77
N THR A 33 -69.68 -55.44 -16.80
CA THR A 33 -69.14 -56.63 -17.48
C THR A 33 -68.09 -57.35 -16.63
N THR A 34 -67.19 -56.60 -15.98
CA THR A 34 -66.08 -57.14 -15.18
C THR A 34 -66.60 -57.75 -13.87
N ASN A 35 -67.56 -57.10 -13.23
CA ASN A 35 -68.14 -57.54 -11.96
C ASN A 35 -69.43 -58.36 -12.12
N ASN A 36 -69.80 -58.71 -13.37
CA ASN A 36 -70.96 -59.51 -13.73
C ASN A 36 -72.27 -58.99 -13.08
N LYS A 37 -72.45 -57.66 -13.08
CA LYS A 37 -73.62 -56.98 -12.52
C LYS A 37 -74.80 -57.03 -13.49
N ASP A 38 -76.00 -57.21 -12.97
CA ASP A 38 -77.25 -57.06 -13.73
C ASP A 38 -77.75 -55.61 -13.70
N MET A 39 -78.80 -55.29 -14.47
CA MET A 39 -79.35 -53.93 -14.58
C MET A 39 -79.74 -53.36 -13.22
N ASN A 40 -80.26 -54.21 -12.35
CA ASN A 40 -80.75 -53.84 -11.03
C ASN A 40 -79.61 -53.41 -10.10
N THR A 41 -78.52 -54.20 -10.09
CA THR A 41 -77.31 -53.90 -9.31
C THR A 41 -76.64 -52.63 -9.83
N LEU A 42 -76.52 -52.49 -11.16
CA LEU A 42 -75.92 -51.30 -11.77
C LEU A 42 -76.71 -50.02 -11.47
N ALA A 43 -78.05 -50.08 -11.46
CA ALA A 43 -78.92 -48.94 -11.12
C ALA A 43 -78.70 -48.44 -9.68
N GLY A 44 -78.54 -49.36 -8.73
CA GLY A 44 -78.23 -49.01 -7.34
C GLY A 44 -76.85 -48.39 -7.19
N ASP A 45 -75.85 -48.92 -7.90
CA ASP A 45 -74.48 -48.40 -7.87
C ASP A 45 -74.36 -47.01 -8.52
N MET A 46 -75.04 -46.78 -9.65
CA MET A 46 -75.11 -45.46 -10.30
C MET A 46 -75.74 -44.40 -9.40
N LEU A 47 -76.82 -44.73 -8.70
CA LEU A 47 -77.46 -43.83 -7.73
C LEU A 47 -76.55 -43.52 -6.55
N TYR A 48 -75.86 -44.53 -6.01
CA TYR A 48 -74.95 -44.34 -4.90
C TYR A 48 -73.75 -43.47 -5.30
N ALA A 49 -73.22 -43.66 -6.51
CA ALA A 49 -72.18 -42.79 -7.06
C ALA A 49 -72.69 -41.37 -7.31
N ALA A 50 -73.91 -41.22 -7.85
CA ALA A 50 -74.52 -39.91 -8.06
C ALA A 50 -74.69 -39.13 -6.76
N LEU A 51 -75.13 -39.78 -5.67
CA LEU A 51 -75.21 -39.18 -4.34
C LEU A 51 -73.86 -38.61 -3.90
N GLN A 52 -72.77 -39.38 -4.06
CA GLN A 52 -71.44 -38.92 -3.64
C GLN A 52 -70.98 -37.67 -4.39
N VAL A 53 -71.29 -37.58 -5.69
CA VAL A 53 -70.95 -36.40 -6.51
C VAL A 53 -71.84 -35.21 -6.14
N VAL A 54 -73.16 -35.42 -6.07
CA VAL A 54 -74.13 -34.38 -5.78
C VAL A 54 -73.93 -33.75 -4.39
N ASP A 55 -73.57 -34.54 -3.37
CA ASP A 55 -73.34 -34.00 -2.02
C ASP A 55 -71.97 -33.29 -1.87
N SER A 56 -71.07 -33.43 -2.84
CA SER A 56 -69.73 -32.81 -2.82
C SER A 56 -69.53 -31.65 -3.80
N ASP A 57 -70.45 -31.47 -4.76
CA ASP A 57 -70.37 -30.45 -5.80
C ASP A 57 -71.66 -29.62 -5.86
N SER A 58 -71.55 -28.31 -5.62
CA SER A 58 -72.68 -27.38 -5.60
C SER A 58 -73.40 -27.26 -6.95
N ASP A 59 -72.68 -27.45 -8.07
CA ASP A 59 -73.25 -27.37 -9.41
C ASP A 59 -74.00 -28.66 -9.76
N ALA A 60 -73.47 -29.81 -9.33
CA ALA A 60 -74.17 -31.10 -9.43
C ALA A 60 -75.46 -31.12 -8.57
N ALA A 61 -75.42 -30.52 -7.37
CA ALA A 61 -76.58 -30.38 -6.49
C ALA A 61 -77.70 -29.53 -7.09
N ALA A 62 -77.36 -28.47 -7.82
CA ALA A 62 -78.33 -27.63 -8.53
C ALA A 62 -79.02 -28.38 -9.68
N ASN A 63 -78.27 -29.24 -10.39
CA ASN A 63 -78.77 -29.96 -11.57
C ASN A 63 -79.55 -31.24 -11.24
N TYR A 64 -79.26 -31.89 -10.10
CA TYR A 64 -79.89 -33.13 -9.66
C TYR A 64 -80.44 -33.06 -8.22
N PRO A 65 -81.38 -32.14 -7.94
CA PRO A 65 -81.87 -31.89 -6.57
C PRO A 65 -82.56 -33.11 -5.95
N GLN A 66 -83.06 -34.04 -6.77
CA GLN A 66 -83.69 -35.28 -6.29
C GLN A 66 -82.72 -36.26 -5.64
N TYR A 67 -81.40 -36.07 -5.80
CA TYR A 67 -80.37 -36.95 -5.26
C TYR A 67 -79.63 -36.35 -4.07
N VAL A 68 -79.85 -35.07 -3.76
CA VAL A 68 -79.22 -34.38 -2.63
C VAL A 68 -79.61 -35.04 -1.32
N ASN A 69 -78.62 -35.55 -0.58
CA ASN A 69 -78.78 -36.28 0.68
C ASN A 69 -79.83 -37.42 0.61
N LEU A 70 -79.95 -38.09 -0.54
CA LEU A 70 -80.96 -39.13 -0.77
C LEU A 70 -80.87 -40.27 0.26
N ASP A 71 -81.92 -40.42 1.08
CA ASP A 71 -82.13 -41.57 1.96
C ASP A 71 -83.17 -42.53 1.36
N PRO A 72 -82.77 -43.74 0.89
CA PRO A 72 -83.68 -44.72 0.31
C PRO A 72 -84.66 -45.34 1.34
N SER A 73 -84.53 -45.04 2.63
CA SER A 73 -85.52 -45.38 3.66
C SER A 73 -86.55 -44.26 3.89
N ASP A 74 -86.33 -43.05 3.38
CA ASP A 74 -87.29 -41.96 3.42
C ASP A 74 -88.28 -42.08 2.26
N ARG A 75 -89.53 -42.43 2.61
CA ARG A 75 -90.63 -42.57 1.65
C ARG A 75 -90.81 -41.34 0.76
N THR A 76 -90.62 -40.13 1.29
CA THR A 76 -90.83 -38.89 0.55
C THR A 76 -89.76 -38.71 -0.51
N GLN A 77 -88.49 -38.96 -0.17
CA GLN A 77 -87.37 -38.82 -1.09
C GLN A 77 -87.38 -39.94 -2.16
N VAL A 78 -87.66 -41.18 -1.75
CA VAL A 78 -87.87 -42.30 -2.68
C VAL A 78 -89.00 -42.00 -3.65
N LYS A 79 -90.09 -41.42 -3.17
CA LYS A 79 -91.19 -40.98 -4.02
C LYS A 79 -90.75 -39.92 -5.03
N THR A 80 -89.99 -38.91 -4.62
CA THR A 80 -89.48 -37.88 -5.54
C THR A 80 -88.62 -38.48 -6.66
N VAL A 81 -87.71 -39.40 -6.32
CA VAL A 81 -86.88 -40.10 -7.32
C VAL A 81 -87.73 -40.96 -8.25
N ILE A 82 -88.61 -41.80 -7.70
CA ILE A 82 -89.49 -42.66 -8.48
C ILE A 82 -90.43 -41.84 -9.36
N GLU A 83 -91.02 -40.77 -8.85
CA GLU A 83 -91.93 -39.90 -9.60
C GLU A 83 -91.22 -39.24 -10.78
N ASN A 84 -89.96 -38.79 -10.62
CA ASN A 84 -89.18 -38.22 -11.73
C ASN A 84 -88.90 -39.26 -12.83
N VAL A 85 -88.44 -40.46 -12.45
CA VAL A 85 -88.20 -41.55 -13.42
C VAL A 85 -89.50 -42.03 -14.06
N TYR A 86 -90.57 -42.16 -13.27
CA TYR A 86 -91.90 -42.58 -13.74
C TYR A 86 -92.49 -41.57 -14.72
N LYS A 87 -92.31 -40.26 -14.45
CA LYS A 87 -92.73 -39.19 -15.34
C LYS A 87 -91.95 -39.20 -16.65
N LEU A 88 -90.63 -39.37 -16.59
CA LEU A 88 -89.77 -39.43 -17.77
C LEU A 88 -90.10 -40.64 -18.67
N LEU A 89 -90.30 -41.83 -18.06
CA LEU A 89 -90.44 -43.08 -18.79
C LEU A 89 -91.88 -43.42 -19.20
N LEU A 90 -92.87 -43.02 -18.39
CA LEU A 90 -94.28 -43.42 -18.56
C LEU A 90 -95.23 -42.21 -18.69
N GLY A 91 -94.71 -40.98 -18.66
CA GLY A 91 -95.47 -39.76 -18.94
C GLY A 91 -96.44 -39.34 -17.83
N LYS A 92 -96.29 -39.91 -16.63
CA LYS A 92 -97.22 -39.76 -15.51
C LYS A 92 -96.50 -39.25 -14.27
N ASP A 93 -97.09 -38.25 -13.62
CA ASP A 93 -96.71 -37.86 -12.27
C ASP A 93 -97.72 -38.38 -11.23
N TYR A 94 -97.47 -38.09 -9.95
CA TYR A 94 -98.28 -38.60 -8.86
C TYR A 94 -99.74 -38.13 -8.91
N THR A 95 -100.04 -37.03 -9.60
CA THR A 95 -101.43 -36.57 -9.75
C THR A 95 -102.21 -37.41 -10.75
N GLN A 96 -101.51 -38.04 -11.69
CA GLN A 96 -102.08 -38.81 -12.79
C GLN A 96 -102.15 -40.32 -12.47
N ASP A 97 -101.17 -40.85 -11.74
CA ASP A 97 -101.14 -42.27 -11.33
C ASP A 97 -100.54 -42.46 -9.93
N PRO A 98 -101.23 -41.97 -8.87
CA PRO A 98 -100.75 -42.08 -7.51
C PRO A 98 -100.61 -43.53 -7.05
N GLN A 99 -101.49 -44.42 -7.51
CA GLN A 99 -101.46 -45.85 -7.13
C GLN A 99 -100.29 -46.59 -7.77
N GLY A 100 -99.98 -46.30 -9.04
CA GLY A 100 -98.80 -46.86 -9.71
C GLY A 100 -97.51 -46.42 -9.04
N ILE A 101 -97.35 -45.10 -8.79
CA ILE A 101 -96.16 -44.56 -8.13
C ILE A 101 -96.04 -45.06 -6.68
N ASP A 102 -97.11 -45.03 -5.88
CA ASP A 102 -97.08 -45.58 -4.51
C ASP A 102 -96.76 -47.08 -4.51
N GLY A 103 -97.22 -47.84 -5.51
CA GLY A 103 -96.88 -49.26 -5.66
C GLY A 103 -95.38 -49.50 -5.85
N TRP A 104 -94.72 -48.66 -6.66
CA TRP A 104 -93.26 -48.72 -6.82
C TRP A 104 -92.51 -48.20 -5.59
N VAL A 105 -92.99 -47.14 -4.94
CA VAL A 105 -92.42 -46.63 -3.66
C VAL A 105 -92.52 -47.70 -2.57
N ASP A 106 -93.67 -48.34 -2.42
CA ASP A 106 -93.89 -49.42 -1.47
C ASP A 106 -92.98 -50.61 -1.76
N ASN A 107 -92.67 -50.89 -3.03
CA ASN A 107 -91.71 -51.91 -3.40
C ASN A 107 -90.30 -51.62 -2.85
N VAL A 108 -89.87 -50.35 -2.83
CA VAL A 108 -88.58 -49.96 -2.23
C VAL A 108 -88.62 -50.05 -0.71
N ILE A 109 -89.63 -49.46 -0.08
CA ILE A 109 -89.75 -49.37 1.39
C ILE A 109 -89.94 -50.76 2.01
N ASN A 110 -90.80 -51.60 1.43
CA ASN A 110 -91.07 -52.94 1.97
C ASN A 110 -89.91 -53.92 1.75
N ASN A 111 -89.02 -53.63 0.78
CA ASN A 111 -87.78 -54.38 0.56
C ASN A 111 -86.57 -53.74 1.27
N GLY A 112 -86.82 -53.07 2.39
CA GLY A 112 -85.79 -52.64 3.34
C GLY A 112 -85.20 -51.25 3.11
N GLY A 113 -85.73 -50.46 2.16
CA GLY A 113 -85.33 -49.04 2.00
C GLY A 113 -83.84 -48.85 1.70
N THR A 114 -83.28 -49.70 0.83
CA THR A 114 -81.85 -49.68 0.47
C THR A 114 -81.64 -49.18 -0.97
N PHE A 115 -80.42 -48.70 -1.30
CA PHE A 115 -80.05 -48.36 -2.68
C PHE A 115 -80.20 -49.54 -3.64
N LYS A 116 -80.02 -50.78 -3.16
CA LYS A 116 -80.31 -51.98 -3.95
C LYS A 116 -81.80 -52.10 -4.25
N ALA A 117 -82.68 -51.93 -3.26
CA ALA A 117 -84.12 -52.01 -3.47
C ALA A 117 -84.65 -50.87 -4.37
N LEU A 118 -84.06 -49.68 -4.25
CA LEU A 118 -84.34 -48.54 -5.13
C LEU A 118 -83.85 -48.81 -6.56
N GLY A 119 -82.61 -49.29 -6.74
CA GLY A 119 -82.06 -49.70 -8.03
C GLY A 119 -82.85 -50.81 -8.70
N ASP A 120 -83.20 -51.88 -7.96
CA ASP A 120 -84.07 -52.98 -8.41
C ASP A 120 -85.42 -52.43 -8.92
N THR A 121 -85.99 -51.46 -8.21
CA THR A 121 -87.28 -50.84 -8.57
C THR A 121 -87.17 -49.97 -9.80
N LEU A 122 -86.16 -49.10 -9.90
CA LEU A 122 -85.96 -48.22 -11.06
C LEU A 122 -85.64 -49.01 -12.32
N ALA A 123 -84.80 -50.04 -12.22
CA ALA A 123 -84.54 -50.97 -13.33
C ALA A 123 -85.84 -51.72 -13.75
N GLY A 124 -86.72 -52.02 -12.79
CA GLY A 124 -88.05 -52.56 -13.06
C GLY A 124 -88.95 -51.59 -13.85
N ILE A 125 -88.94 -50.29 -13.51
CA ILE A 125 -89.68 -49.25 -14.23
C ILE A 125 -89.12 -49.07 -15.66
N VAL A 126 -87.77 -49.06 -15.81
CA VAL A 126 -87.08 -49.04 -17.11
C VAL A 126 -87.51 -50.24 -17.97
N TYR A 127 -87.52 -51.44 -17.38
CA TYR A 127 -87.96 -52.65 -18.07
C TYR A 127 -89.42 -52.54 -18.53
N VAL A 128 -90.34 -52.08 -17.66
CA VAL A 128 -91.75 -51.90 -18.02
C VAL A 128 -91.92 -50.90 -19.18
N ALA A 129 -91.20 -49.77 -19.15
CA ALA A 129 -91.23 -48.79 -20.23
C ALA A 129 -90.71 -49.37 -21.56
N GLU A 130 -89.60 -50.12 -21.53
CA GLU A 130 -89.07 -50.82 -22.71
C GLU A 130 -90.07 -51.84 -23.28
N GLN A 131 -90.74 -52.61 -22.41
CA GLN A 131 -91.75 -53.57 -22.87
C GLN A 131 -92.98 -52.88 -23.49
N TYR A 132 -93.37 -51.70 -23.01
CA TYR A 132 -94.42 -50.89 -23.65
C TYR A 132 -93.97 -50.32 -25.01
N ALA A 133 -92.75 -49.79 -25.09
CA ALA A 133 -92.21 -49.19 -26.32
C ALA A 133 -92.10 -50.21 -27.46
N THR A 134 -91.60 -51.41 -27.15
CA THR A 134 -91.44 -52.55 -28.09
C THR A 134 -92.75 -53.28 -28.40
N GLY A 135 -93.84 -52.99 -27.68
CA GLY A 135 -95.14 -53.62 -27.84
C GLY A 135 -95.24 -55.05 -27.27
N ALA A 136 -94.22 -55.50 -26.52
CA ALA A 136 -94.19 -56.79 -25.84
C ALA A 136 -95.27 -56.91 -24.74
N ILE A 137 -95.63 -55.79 -24.11
CA ILE A 137 -96.84 -55.64 -23.28
C ILE A 137 -97.66 -54.45 -23.81
N GLN A 138 -99.00 -54.55 -23.74
CA GLN A 138 -99.91 -53.53 -24.27
C GLN A 138 -100.35 -52.58 -23.16
N THR A 139 -100.30 -51.27 -23.41
CA THR A 139 -100.97 -50.24 -22.59
C THR A 139 -102.14 -49.65 -23.37
N ASN A 140 -103.24 -49.37 -22.68
CA ASN A 140 -104.39 -48.68 -23.25
C ASN A 140 -104.31 -47.16 -23.10
N ASP A 141 -103.25 -46.65 -22.47
CA ASP A 141 -102.98 -45.23 -22.30
C ASP A 141 -102.05 -44.73 -23.43
N PRO A 142 -102.59 -43.93 -24.38
CA PRO A 142 -101.79 -43.43 -25.49
C PRO A 142 -100.61 -42.56 -25.05
N ASP A 143 -100.71 -41.81 -23.96
CA ASP A 143 -99.66 -40.90 -23.51
C ASP A 143 -98.53 -41.65 -22.82
N THR A 144 -98.84 -42.72 -22.08
CA THR A 144 -97.81 -43.65 -21.57
C THR A 144 -97.08 -44.37 -22.70
N LEU A 145 -97.78 -44.78 -23.76
CA LEU A 145 -97.13 -45.39 -24.92
C LEU A 145 -96.19 -44.42 -25.64
N LYS A 146 -96.57 -43.13 -25.77
CA LYS A 146 -95.71 -42.10 -26.34
C LYS A 146 -94.49 -41.83 -25.47
N ALA A 147 -94.66 -41.68 -24.15
CA ALA A 147 -93.54 -41.48 -23.23
C ALA A 147 -92.54 -42.65 -23.26
N ALA A 148 -93.04 -43.90 -23.27
CA ALA A 148 -92.20 -45.09 -23.37
C ALA A 148 -91.40 -45.13 -24.70
N LYS A 149 -92.03 -44.79 -25.82
CA LYS A 149 -91.36 -44.68 -27.13
C LYS A 149 -90.37 -43.52 -27.19
N ALA A 150 -90.71 -42.38 -26.59
CA ALA A 150 -89.79 -41.24 -26.48
C ALA A 150 -88.56 -41.62 -25.66
N PHE A 151 -88.72 -42.37 -24.57
CA PHE A 151 -87.61 -42.89 -23.78
C PHE A 151 -86.72 -43.88 -24.56
N GLU A 152 -87.31 -44.78 -25.35
CA GLU A 152 -86.55 -45.67 -26.24
C GLU A 152 -85.73 -44.87 -27.26
N ASN A 153 -86.36 -43.88 -27.92
CA ASN A 153 -85.68 -42.98 -28.86
C ASN A 153 -84.56 -42.17 -28.16
N LYS A 154 -84.82 -41.59 -26.99
CA LYS A 154 -83.84 -40.87 -26.16
C LYS A 154 -82.64 -41.74 -25.80
N SER A 155 -82.88 -43.02 -25.53
CA SER A 155 -81.82 -43.97 -25.16
C SER A 155 -80.93 -44.34 -26.34
N ASP A 156 -81.50 -44.46 -27.54
CA ASP A 156 -80.73 -44.63 -28.77
C ASP A 156 -79.88 -43.40 -29.07
N VAL A 157 -80.47 -42.20 -28.97
CA VAL A 157 -79.75 -40.93 -29.14
C VAL A 157 -78.65 -40.78 -28.08
N ALA A 158 -78.92 -41.14 -26.83
CA ALA A 158 -77.92 -41.05 -25.76
C ALA A 158 -76.73 -42.00 -25.98
N LEU A 159 -76.97 -43.20 -26.49
CA LEU A 159 -75.88 -44.09 -26.92
C LEU A 159 -75.10 -43.47 -28.07
N TYR A 160 -75.80 -42.93 -29.07
CA TYR A 160 -75.18 -42.27 -30.22
C TYR A 160 -74.30 -41.09 -29.79
N VAL A 161 -74.83 -40.19 -28.97
CA VAL A 161 -74.10 -39.04 -28.41
C VAL A 161 -72.88 -39.50 -27.63
N ALA A 162 -73.03 -40.48 -26.74
CA ALA A 162 -71.90 -40.99 -25.95
C ALA A 162 -70.80 -41.64 -26.80
N GLU A 163 -71.14 -42.21 -27.96
CA GLU A 163 -70.18 -42.86 -28.83
C GLU A 163 -69.46 -41.91 -29.79
N ASN A 164 -70.14 -40.83 -30.21
CA ASN A 164 -69.69 -39.95 -31.30
C ASN A 164 -69.35 -38.52 -30.86
N VAL A 165 -70.02 -37.97 -29.85
CA VAL A 165 -69.74 -36.62 -29.36
C VAL A 165 -68.58 -36.68 -28.37
N PRO A 166 -67.44 -36.00 -28.64
CA PRO A 166 -66.34 -35.90 -27.69
C PRO A 166 -66.76 -35.05 -26.49
N ASN A 167 -65.88 -34.86 -25.52
CA ASN A 167 -66.14 -33.95 -24.40
C ASN A 167 -66.20 -32.50 -24.94
N PRO A 168 -67.39 -31.90 -25.12
CA PRO A 168 -67.50 -30.59 -25.72
C PRO A 168 -67.04 -29.55 -24.70
N ASP A 169 -66.16 -28.67 -25.18
CA ASP A 169 -65.58 -27.55 -24.45
C ASP A 169 -65.65 -26.32 -25.38
N PRO A 170 -66.86 -25.80 -25.63
CA PRO A 170 -67.07 -24.74 -26.61
C PRO A 170 -66.49 -23.39 -26.16
N ASP A 171 -66.26 -23.20 -24.87
CA ASP A 171 -65.65 -22.00 -24.27
C ASP A 171 -64.14 -22.15 -23.99
N GLY A 172 -63.58 -23.36 -24.19
CA GLY A 172 -62.15 -23.63 -24.08
C GLY A 172 -61.60 -23.56 -22.66
N ASP A 173 -62.46 -23.78 -21.66
CA ASP A 173 -62.11 -23.67 -20.24
C ASP A 173 -61.53 -24.98 -19.66
N GLY A 174 -61.45 -26.02 -20.48
CA GLY A 174 -60.94 -27.35 -20.16
C GLY A 174 -61.93 -28.26 -19.44
N LYS A 175 -63.21 -27.84 -19.28
CA LYS A 175 -64.26 -28.63 -18.61
C LYS A 175 -65.29 -29.13 -19.61
N ILE A 176 -65.93 -30.24 -19.24
CA ILE A 176 -67.00 -30.84 -20.05
C ILE A 176 -68.28 -30.02 -19.87
N ASN A 177 -68.85 -29.53 -20.96
CA ASN A 177 -70.17 -28.90 -20.94
C ASN A 177 -71.29 -29.97 -20.95
N PHE A 178 -71.80 -30.33 -19.77
CA PHE A 178 -72.87 -31.33 -19.62
C PHE A 178 -74.24 -30.88 -20.14
N ASP A 179 -74.49 -29.56 -20.25
CA ASP A 179 -75.75 -29.04 -20.78
C ASP A 179 -75.90 -29.38 -22.27
N THR A 180 -74.80 -29.48 -23.03
CA THR A 180 -74.81 -29.95 -24.41
C THR A 180 -75.40 -31.37 -24.52
N PHE A 181 -74.91 -32.31 -23.71
CA PHE A 181 -75.41 -33.69 -23.68
C PHE A 181 -76.88 -33.79 -23.25
N LYS A 182 -77.32 -32.90 -22.36
CA LYS A 182 -78.71 -32.83 -21.90
C LYS A 182 -79.64 -32.26 -22.97
N ASN A 183 -79.24 -31.17 -23.61
CA ASN A 183 -80.06 -30.46 -24.59
C ASN A 183 -80.30 -31.28 -25.87
N ILE A 184 -79.31 -32.08 -26.31
CA ILE A 184 -79.47 -32.99 -27.46
C ILE A 184 -80.58 -34.02 -27.18
N VAL A 185 -80.58 -34.63 -25.99
CA VAL A 185 -81.56 -35.66 -25.63
C VAL A 185 -82.94 -35.08 -25.28
N ALA A 186 -83.00 -33.86 -24.75
CA ALA A 186 -84.24 -33.22 -24.30
C ALA A 186 -85.29 -33.02 -25.41
N SER A 187 -84.87 -32.82 -26.66
CA SER A 187 -85.75 -32.56 -27.81
C SER A 187 -86.41 -33.82 -28.40
N VAL A 188 -86.00 -35.01 -27.96
CA VAL A 188 -86.42 -36.30 -28.53
C VAL A 188 -87.79 -36.75 -27.99
N THR A 189 -88.70 -37.13 -28.90
CA THR A 189 -90.08 -37.54 -28.61
C THR A 189 -90.38 -38.95 -29.18
N ASP A 190 -91.65 -39.37 -29.19
CA ASP A 190 -92.07 -40.64 -29.81
C ASP A 190 -92.01 -40.63 -31.35
N ASP A 191 -91.87 -39.46 -31.96
CA ASP A 191 -91.69 -39.31 -33.42
C ASP A 191 -90.25 -39.68 -33.83
N PRO A 192 -90.06 -40.70 -34.71
CA PRO A 192 -88.74 -41.07 -35.24
C PRO A 192 -87.97 -39.92 -35.90
N ALA A 193 -88.66 -38.90 -36.42
CA ALA A 193 -88.00 -37.73 -37.00
C ALA A 193 -87.23 -36.91 -35.95
N THR A 194 -87.71 -36.86 -34.71
CA THR A 194 -87.01 -36.15 -33.62
C THR A 194 -85.74 -36.87 -33.16
N LYS A 195 -85.71 -38.21 -33.25
CA LYS A 195 -84.48 -38.99 -33.06
C LYS A 195 -83.43 -38.65 -34.11
N THR A 196 -83.82 -38.67 -35.38
CA THR A 196 -82.90 -38.33 -36.50
C THR A 196 -82.40 -36.89 -36.37
N ALA A 197 -83.27 -35.95 -35.96
CA ALA A 197 -82.88 -34.56 -35.72
C ALA A 197 -81.89 -34.40 -34.56
N ALA A 198 -82.05 -35.16 -33.47
CA ALA A 198 -81.13 -35.13 -32.35
C ALA A 198 -79.79 -35.82 -32.64
N GLU A 199 -79.79 -36.91 -33.42
CA GLU A 199 -78.55 -37.52 -33.94
C GLU A 199 -77.80 -36.51 -34.84
N GLN A 200 -78.51 -35.77 -35.70
CA GLN A 200 -77.91 -34.69 -36.50
C GLN A 200 -77.38 -33.53 -35.64
N GLN A 201 -78.10 -33.15 -34.58
CA GLN A 201 -77.62 -32.14 -33.63
C GLN A 201 -76.38 -32.62 -32.87
N ALA A 202 -76.27 -33.94 -32.60
CA ALA A 202 -75.07 -34.53 -32.01
C ALA A 202 -73.88 -34.49 -32.98
N ASP A 203 -74.12 -34.77 -34.27
CA ASP A 203 -73.11 -34.69 -35.32
C ASP A 203 -72.54 -33.28 -35.47
N ASP A 204 -73.34 -32.24 -35.18
CA ASP A 204 -72.88 -30.85 -35.16
C ASP A 204 -71.81 -30.58 -34.09
N TYR A 205 -71.57 -31.47 -33.11
CA TYR A 205 -70.48 -31.34 -32.11
C TYR A 205 -69.33 -32.31 -32.35
N VAL A 206 -69.28 -32.94 -33.54
CA VAL A 206 -68.16 -33.80 -33.94
C VAL A 206 -67.14 -32.93 -34.68
N PRO A 207 -65.90 -32.81 -34.15
CA PRO A 207 -64.85 -32.03 -34.78
C PRO A 207 -64.63 -32.43 -36.22
N VAL A 208 -64.53 -31.44 -37.10
CA VAL A 208 -64.23 -31.62 -38.50
C VAL A 208 -62.77 -31.29 -38.77
N SER A 209 -62.14 -32.12 -39.60
CA SER A 209 -60.83 -31.83 -40.19
C SER A 209 -60.97 -31.77 -41.71
N VAL A 210 -60.77 -30.58 -42.30
CA VAL A 210 -60.99 -30.36 -43.73
C VAL A 210 -59.71 -29.87 -44.40
N GLU A 211 -59.33 -30.53 -45.49
CA GLU A 211 -58.29 -30.03 -46.41
C GLU A 211 -58.95 -29.20 -47.52
N LEU A 212 -58.45 -27.98 -47.75
CA LEU A 212 -58.86 -27.14 -48.87
C LEU A 212 -58.36 -27.72 -50.19
N THR A 213 -59.09 -27.45 -51.26
CA THR A 213 -58.74 -27.85 -52.62
C THR A 213 -58.19 -26.67 -53.41
N THR A 214 -57.65 -26.89 -54.61
CA THR A 214 -57.23 -25.79 -55.50
C THR A 214 -58.42 -25.05 -56.16
N GLY A 215 -59.65 -25.49 -55.90
CA GLY A 215 -60.86 -24.86 -56.40
C GLY A 215 -61.47 -23.94 -55.34
N LYS A 216 -62.62 -23.33 -55.67
CA LYS A 216 -63.39 -22.58 -54.69
C LYS A 216 -63.95 -23.53 -53.63
N ASP A 217 -63.62 -23.28 -52.37
CA ASP A 217 -64.13 -23.99 -51.22
C ASP A 217 -65.19 -23.18 -50.46
N THR A 218 -66.13 -23.88 -49.82
CA THR A 218 -67.14 -23.28 -48.92
C THR A 218 -67.35 -24.25 -47.79
N ILE A 219 -66.59 -24.04 -46.73
CA ILE A 219 -66.43 -24.95 -45.60
C ILE A 219 -67.17 -24.35 -44.40
N VAL A 220 -67.96 -25.18 -43.75
CA VAL A 220 -68.67 -24.86 -42.52
C VAL A 220 -68.33 -25.93 -41.50
N GLY A 221 -67.83 -25.49 -40.35
CA GLY A 221 -67.42 -26.29 -39.22
C GLY A 221 -68.56 -26.87 -38.38
N SER A 222 -68.16 -27.50 -37.28
CA SER A 222 -68.98 -28.00 -36.19
C SER A 222 -69.06 -26.97 -35.05
N GLU A 223 -69.75 -27.28 -33.97
CA GLU A 223 -69.78 -26.51 -32.71
C GLU A 223 -68.66 -26.97 -31.75
N ALA A 224 -67.73 -27.79 -32.24
CA ALA A 224 -66.54 -28.26 -31.53
C ALA A 224 -65.28 -27.74 -32.22
N ALA A 225 -64.14 -27.80 -31.52
CA ALA A 225 -62.86 -27.31 -32.05
C ALA A 225 -62.43 -28.05 -33.33
N ASP A 226 -62.49 -27.36 -34.45
CA ASP A 226 -62.19 -27.85 -35.80
C ASP A 226 -60.75 -27.53 -36.24
N THR A 227 -60.32 -28.24 -37.29
CA THR A 227 -59.03 -27.97 -37.96
C THR A 227 -59.19 -27.90 -39.48
N PHE A 228 -58.87 -26.75 -40.05
CA PHE A 228 -58.83 -26.51 -41.49
C PHE A 228 -57.38 -26.50 -41.95
N THR A 229 -57.05 -27.22 -43.02
CA THR A 229 -55.70 -27.28 -43.58
C THR A 229 -55.74 -26.78 -45.01
N ALA A 230 -54.98 -25.74 -45.30
CA ALA A 230 -54.76 -25.24 -46.65
C ALA A 230 -53.31 -25.49 -47.05
N ASP A 231 -53.10 -26.45 -47.93
CA ASP A 231 -51.81 -26.68 -48.56
C ASP A 231 -51.47 -25.56 -49.54
N ILE A 232 -50.24 -25.58 -50.05
CA ILE A 232 -49.78 -24.59 -51.03
C ILE A 232 -50.74 -24.51 -52.23
N LEU A 233 -51.16 -23.30 -52.59
CA LEU A 233 -52.11 -23.00 -53.67
C LEU A 233 -53.58 -23.43 -53.42
N THR A 234 -53.96 -23.88 -52.22
CA THR A 234 -55.36 -24.26 -51.94
C THR A 234 -56.17 -23.17 -51.27
N LEU A 235 -55.56 -22.25 -50.51
CA LEU A 235 -56.27 -21.03 -50.05
C LEU A 235 -56.29 -20.00 -51.17
N ASN A 236 -57.43 -19.86 -51.85
CA ASN A 236 -57.57 -19.09 -53.10
C ASN A 236 -58.84 -18.22 -53.14
N ASP A 237 -58.90 -17.30 -54.10
CA ASP A 237 -59.99 -16.33 -54.22
C ASP A 237 -61.37 -17.01 -54.33
N GLY A 238 -62.27 -16.63 -53.42
CA GLY A 238 -63.64 -17.15 -53.36
C GLY A 238 -63.86 -18.17 -52.25
N ASP A 239 -62.81 -18.63 -51.58
CA ASP A 239 -62.91 -19.53 -50.44
C ASP A 239 -63.62 -18.88 -49.25
N SER A 240 -64.44 -19.67 -48.57
CA SER A 240 -65.14 -19.26 -47.35
C SER A 240 -65.05 -20.35 -46.31
N ILE A 241 -64.50 -20.03 -45.15
CA ILE A 241 -64.42 -20.90 -43.97
C ILE A 241 -65.22 -20.25 -42.84
N ASP A 242 -66.10 -21.01 -42.21
CA ASP A 242 -66.82 -20.62 -40.99
C ASP A 242 -66.67 -21.75 -39.97
N GLY A 243 -65.86 -21.56 -38.93
CA GLY A 243 -65.63 -22.58 -37.89
C GLY A 243 -66.83 -22.78 -36.96
N LYS A 244 -67.77 -21.82 -36.94
CA LYS A 244 -68.90 -21.70 -36.01
C LYS A 244 -68.49 -21.54 -34.54
N GLY A 245 -68.41 -22.62 -33.77
CA GLY A 245 -68.28 -22.61 -32.32
C GLY A 245 -67.22 -23.62 -31.88
N GLY A 246 -66.61 -23.41 -30.73
CA GLY A 246 -65.35 -24.07 -30.38
C GLY A 246 -64.16 -23.16 -30.66
N ILE A 247 -62.94 -23.67 -30.42
CA ILE A 247 -61.69 -22.95 -30.72
C ILE A 247 -61.08 -23.56 -31.96
N ASP A 248 -61.34 -22.94 -33.10
CA ASP A 248 -61.03 -23.49 -34.40
C ASP A 248 -59.64 -23.07 -34.89
N THR A 249 -58.99 -23.94 -35.65
CA THR A 249 -57.64 -23.72 -36.18
C THR A 249 -57.58 -23.80 -37.69
N LEU A 250 -57.03 -22.79 -38.36
CA LEU A 250 -56.64 -22.83 -39.78
C LEU A 250 -55.12 -22.94 -39.90
N ASN A 251 -54.62 -24.00 -40.52
CA ASN A 251 -53.22 -24.19 -40.89
C ASN A 251 -53.06 -23.93 -42.39
N ALA A 252 -52.42 -22.82 -42.77
CA ALA A 252 -52.27 -22.40 -44.16
C ALA A 252 -50.80 -22.34 -44.61
N THR A 253 -50.50 -22.98 -45.73
CA THR A 253 -49.22 -22.83 -46.44
C THR A 253 -49.44 -21.96 -47.68
N ILE A 254 -48.75 -20.83 -47.79
CA ILE A 254 -48.98 -19.86 -48.88
C ILE A 254 -47.68 -19.54 -49.63
N ASN A 255 -47.82 -19.19 -50.91
CA ASN A 255 -46.73 -18.69 -51.76
C ASN A 255 -47.20 -17.57 -52.72
N THR A 256 -48.37 -16.99 -52.44
CA THR A 256 -48.98 -15.85 -53.12
C THR A 256 -49.75 -15.01 -52.10
N ASP A 257 -50.07 -13.76 -52.44
CA ASP A 257 -50.96 -12.92 -51.65
C ASP A 257 -52.37 -13.53 -51.50
N ILE A 258 -52.97 -13.35 -50.32
CA ILE A 258 -54.36 -13.71 -50.00
C ILE A 258 -55.21 -12.44 -50.01
N SER A 259 -56.14 -12.35 -50.96
CA SER A 259 -56.99 -11.18 -51.16
C SER A 259 -58.25 -11.20 -50.27
N ASN A 260 -58.99 -10.08 -50.22
CA ASN A 260 -60.32 -10.05 -49.59
C ASN A 260 -61.42 -10.84 -50.33
N ALA A 261 -61.07 -11.65 -51.33
CA ALA A 261 -61.99 -12.65 -51.85
C ALA A 261 -62.05 -13.91 -50.97
N VAL A 262 -61.16 -14.05 -49.98
CA VAL A 262 -61.18 -15.12 -48.96
C VAL A 262 -61.92 -14.62 -47.71
N ALA A 263 -62.82 -15.44 -47.19
CA ALA A 263 -63.54 -15.16 -45.94
C ALA A 263 -63.25 -16.24 -44.89
N VAL A 264 -62.90 -15.82 -43.67
CA VAL A 264 -62.65 -16.71 -42.53
C VAL A 264 -63.41 -16.18 -41.33
N LYS A 265 -64.34 -16.97 -40.78
CA LYS A 265 -65.18 -16.55 -39.66
C LYS A 265 -65.11 -17.58 -38.55
N ASN A 266 -65.11 -17.10 -37.30
CA ASN A 266 -65.09 -17.95 -36.11
C ASN A 266 -63.95 -18.98 -36.23
N VAL A 267 -62.75 -18.47 -36.49
CA VAL A 267 -61.52 -19.27 -36.49
C VAL A 267 -60.51 -18.52 -35.67
N GLU A 268 -60.28 -18.99 -34.45
CA GLU A 268 -59.56 -18.26 -33.41
C GLU A 268 -58.05 -18.35 -33.63
N LYS A 269 -57.55 -19.46 -34.19
CA LYS A 269 -56.12 -19.70 -34.43
C LYS A 269 -55.83 -19.83 -35.92
N VAL A 270 -55.05 -18.89 -36.46
CA VAL A 270 -54.60 -18.93 -37.86
C VAL A 270 -53.09 -19.12 -37.91
N ASN A 271 -52.63 -20.31 -38.28
CA ASN A 271 -51.22 -20.65 -38.44
C ASN A 271 -50.84 -20.54 -39.92
N VAL A 272 -49.78 -19.79 -40.24
CA VAL A 272 -49.34 -19.53 -41.60
C VAL A 272 -47.87 -19.89 -41.78
N THR A 273 -47.58 -20.70 -42.80
CA THR A 273 -46.23 -20.92 -43.35
C THR A 273 -46.14 -20.28 -44.73
N SER A 274 -45.34 -19.22 -44.85
CA SER A 274 -45.19 -18.46 -46.10
C SER A 274 -43.88 -18.76 -46.82
N TYR A 275 -43.96 -19.12 -48.10
CA TYR A 275 -42.79 -19.24 -49.00
C TYR A 275 -42.54 -17.94 -49.76
N GLY A 276 -41.66 -17.10 -49.23
CA GLY A 276 -41.45 -15.72 -49.66
C GLY A 276 -42.29 -14.70 -48.87
N ALA A 277 -42.17 -13.42 -49.24
CA ALA A 277 -42.94 -12.35 -48.63
C ALA A 277 -44.30 -12.20 -49.33
N HIS A 278 -45.39 -12.28 -48.56
CA HIS A 278 -46.77 -12.22 -49.06
C HIS A 278 -47.68 -11.48 -48.09
N SER A 279 -48.81 -11.01 -48.59
CA SER A 279 -49.82 -10.27 -47.85
C SER A 279 -51.10 -11.07 -47.63
N ILE A 280 -51.80 -10.80 -46.53
CA ILE A 280 -53.11 -11.34 -46.18
C ILE A 280 -54.04 -10.16 -45.90
N ASP A 281 -55.08 -9.99 -46.72
CA ASP A 281 -56.15 -9.02 -46.49
C ASP A 281 -57.21 -9.61 -45.55
N MET A 282 -57.17 -9.19 -44.29
CA MET A 282 -58.01 -9.69 -43.20
C MET A 282 -59.40 -9.04 -43.16
N LYS A 283 -59.82 -8.28 -44.18
CA LYS A 283 -61.10 -7.55 -44.20
C LYS A 283 -62.33 -8.44 -43.91
N TYR A 284 -62.30 -9.70 -44.31
CA TYR A 284 -63.37 -10.67 -44.06
C TYR A 284 -62.93 -11.80 -43.12
N PHE A 285 -61.91 -11.54 -42.32
CA PHE A 285 -61.50 -12.39 -41.22
C PHE A 285 -62.16 -11.85 -39.94
N SER A 286 -62.91 -12.67 -39.23
CA SER A 286 -63.58 -12.28 -37.97
C SER A 286 -63.55 -13.43 -36.96
N GLY A 287 -63.33 -13.11 -35.68
CA GLY A 287 -63.16 -14.12 -34.63
C GLY A 287 -61.72 -14.62 -34.47
N VAL A 288 -60.76 -14.07 -35.21
CA VAL A 288 -59.34 -14.44 -35.07
C VAL A 288 -58.75 -13.85 -33.79
N ASP A 289 -58.28 -14.73 -32.90
CA ASP A 289 -57.60 -14.37 -31.66
C ASP A 289 -56.08 -14.29 -31.85
N THR A 290 -55.51 -15.19 -32.65
CA THR A 290 -54.06 -15.24 -32.90
C THR A 290 -53.76 -15.60 -34.35
N LEU A 291 -52.85 -14.85 -34.97
CA LEU A 291 -52.18 -15.27 -36.20
C LEU A 291 -50.72 -15.60 -35.90
N ALA A 292 -50.32 -16.83 -36.26
CA ALA A 292 -48.97 -17.33 -36.09
C ALA A 292 -48.25 -17.41 -37.43
N SER A 293 -47.05 -16.84 -37.52
CA SER A 293 -46.08 -17.17 -38.56
C SER A 293 -45.22 -18.34 -38.07
N ILE A 294 -45.30 -19.47 -38.76
CA ILE A 294 -44.61 -20.72 -38.39
C ILE A 294 -43.67 -21.12 -39.53
N GLU A 295 -42.36 -21.10 -39.26
CA GLU A 295 -41.31 -21.52 -40.20
C GLU A 295 -41.43 -20.85 -41.59
N SER A 296 -41.75 -19.56 -41.61
CA SER A 296 -41.95 -18.79 -42.84
C SER A 296 -40.60 -18.33 -43.38
N THR A 297 -40.44 -18.29 -44.70
CA THR A 297 -39.18 -17.88 -45.34
C THR A 297 -39.17 -16.40 -45.76
N GLY A 298 -40.25 -15.66 -45.50
CA GLY A 298 -40.37 -14.24 -45.78
C GLY A 298 -41.45 -13.57 -44.92
N GLN A 299 -41.49 -12.23 -44.98
CA GLN A 299 -42.42 -11.41 -44.19
C GLN A 299 -43.89 -11.67 -44.55
N ILE A 300 -44.74 -11.78 -43.54
CA ILE A 300 -46.20 -11.78 -43.69
C ILE A 300 -46.73 -10.36 -43.45
N THR A 301 -47.42 -9.79 -44.44
CA THR A 301 -48.06 -8.47 -44.32
C THR A 301 -49.56 -8.61 -44.09
N LEU A 302 -50.07 -8.21 -42.92
CA LEU A 302 -51.49 -8.21 -42.60
C LEU A 302 -52.10 -6.83 -42.84
N THR A 303 -53.19 -6.79 -43.60
CA THR A 303 -53.97 -5.56 -43.82
C THR A 303 -55.40 -5.73 -43.34
N ASN A 304 -56.04 -4.63 -42.92
CA ASN A 304 -57.42 -4.63 -42.41
C ASN A 304 -57.62 -5.55 -41.20
N VAL A 305 -56.67 -5.60 -40.27
CA VAL A 305 -56.82 -6.36 -39.02
C VAL A 305 -57.87 -5.66 -38.15
N ALA A 306 -59.02 -6.31 -37.98
CA ALA A 306 -60.20 -5.68 -37.40
C ALA A 306 -60.08 -5.42 -35.89
N SER A 307 -59.58 -6.40 -35.13
CA SER A 307 -59.54 -6.36 -33.66
C SER A 307 -58.18 -5.94 -33.13
N SER A 308 -58.11 -4.96 -32.22
CA SER A 308 -56.87 -4.61 -31.49
C SER A 308 -56.42 -5.68 -30.51
N SER A 309 -57.29 -6.63 -30.14
CA SER A 309 -56.95 -7.71 -29.20
C SER A 309 -56.30 -8.91 -29.85
N MET A 310 -56.29 -8.98 -31.19
CA MET A 310 -55.70 -10.09 -31.94
C MET A 310 -54.18 -10.11 -31.75
N GLY A 311 -53.67 -11.23 -31.24
CA GLY A 311 -52.26 -11.46 -31.00
C GLY A 311 -51.48 -11.92 -32.24
N LEU A 312 -50.18 -11.65 -32.22
CA LEU A 312 -49.22 -12.11 -33.22
C LEU A 312 -48.32 -13.18 -32.59
N LYS A 313 -48.13 -14.30 -33.27
CA LYS A 313 -47.21 -15.35 -32.84
C LYS A 313 -46.13 -15.57 -33.89
N LEU A 314 -44.89 -15.74 -33.46
CA LEU A 314 -43.76 -16.07 -34.31
C LEU A 314 -43.13 -17.37 -33.79
N LYS A 315 -42.74 -18.25 -34.72
CA LYS A 315 -42.02 -19.49 -34.44
C LYS A 315 -41.04 -19.84 -35.57
N GLY A 316 -39.77 -20.07 -35.24
CA GLY A 316 -38.70 -20.37 -36.19
C GLY A 316 -37.68 -19.23 -36.36
N VAL A 317 -36.91 -19.26 -37.45
CA VAL A 317 -35.79 -18.31 -37.68
C VAL A 317 -36.15 -17.27 -38.75
N ASN A 318 -35.79 -15.99 -38.52
CA ASN A 318 -36.08 -14.85 -39.40
C ASN A 318 -37.59 -14.60 -39.61
N GLN A 319 -38.37 -14.75 -38.55
CA GLN A 319 -39.82 -14.61 -38.61
C GLN A 319 -40.20 -13.12 -38.60
N SER A 320 -40.97 -12.68 -39.60
CA SER A 320 -41.40 -11.27 -39.70
C SER A 320 -42.89 -11.11 -39.97
N ILE A 321 -43.53 -10.22 -39.22
CA ILE A 321 -44.93 -9.80 -39.40
C ILE A 321 -45.01 -8.27 -39.47
N ASN A 322 -45.70 -7.76 -40.48
CA ASN A 322 -46.06 -6.34 -40.62
C ASN A 322 -47.59 -6.20 -40.65
N ALA A 323 -48.22 -5.67 -39.60
CA ALA A 323 -49.67 -5.68 -39.45
C ALA A 323 -50.28 -4.27 -39.34
N THR A 324 -51.40 -4.05 -40.05
CA THR A 324 -52.19 -2.81 -39.97
C THR A 324 -53.56 -3.08 -39.33
N TYR A 325 -53.72 -2.61 -38.09
CA TYR A 325 -54.95 -2.66 -37.29
C TYR A 325 -55.85 -1.45 -37.55
N SER A 326 -57.15 -1.68 -37.65
CA SER A 326 -58.14 -0.63 -37.90
C SER A 326 -58.84 -0.07 -36.65
N ASP A 327 -58.83 -0.79 -35.52
CA ASP A 327 -59.52 -0.40 -34.29
C ASP A 327 -58.54 -0.04 -33.15
N LEU A 328 -57.85 1.10 -33.28
CA LEU A 328 -56.87 1.58 -32.29
C LEU A 328 -57.28 2.93 -31.69
N SER A 329 -58.58 3.10 -31.41
CA SER A 329 -59.11 4.37 -30.86
C SER A 329 -59.28 4.34 -29.34
N GLY A 330 -58.97 3.21 -28.70
CA GLY A 330 -58.96 3.07 -27.26
C GLY A 330 -57.86 3.90 -26.61
N THR A 331 -57.80 3.86 -25.28
CA THR A 331 -56.72 4.50 -24.49
C THR A 331 -55.95 3.46 -23.68
N SER A 332 -56.11 2.18 -24.01
CA SER A 332 -55.54 1.03 -23.30
C SER A 332 -55.40 -0.16 -24.24
N ASP A 333 -55.18 0.11 -25.53
CA ASP A 333 -54.94 -0.93 -26.53
C ASP A 333 -53.59 -1.60 -26.25
N ILE A 334 -53.57 -2.94 -26.28
CA ILE A 334 -52.41 -3.77 -25.93
C ILE A 334 -52.02 -4.63 -27.13
N LEU A 335 -50.83 -4.40 -27.68
CA LEU A 335 -50.25 -5.30 -28.69
C LEU A 335 -49.74 -6.56 -28.01
N LYS A 336 -50.27 -7.73 -28.38
CA LYS A 336 -49.82 -9.04 -27.87
C LYS A 336 -48.92 -9.73 -28.89
N VAL A 337 -47.70 -10.05 -28.49
CA VAL A 337 -46.72 -10.81 -29.28
C VAL A 337 -46.29 -12.05 -28.51
N THR A 338 -46.32 -13.20 -29.16
CA THR A 338 -45.78 -14.46 -28.63
C THR A 338 -44.58 -14.89 -29.47
N LEU A 339 -43.46 -15.14 -28.81
CA LEU A 339 -42.26 -15.73 -29.38
C LEU A 339 -42.17 -17.18 -28.87
N GLU A 340 -42.04 -18.14 -29.78
CA GLU A 340 -41.82 -19.54 -29.42
C GLU A 340 -40.67 -20.07 -30.26
N ASP A 341 -39.54 -20.39 -29.63
CA ASP A 341 -38.32 -20.85 -30.34
C ASP A 341 -37.91 -19.90 -31.50
N THR A 342 -38.01 -18.59 -31.30
CA THR A 342 -37.91 -17.59 -32.38
C THR A 342 -36.57 -16.87 -32.41
N GLN A 343 -35.85 -16.97 -33.53
CA GLN A 343 -34.66 -16.15 -33.78
C GLN A 343 -34.97 -15.03 -34.79
N ASN A 344 -34.38 -13.86 -34.60
CA ASN A 344 -34.48 -12.70 -35.49
C ASN A 344 -35.94 -12.27 -35.74
N ALA A 345 -36.72 -12.16 -34.67
CA ALA A 345 -38.12 -11.77 -34.76
C ALA A 345 -38.26 -10.30 -35.19
N ALA A 346 -39.08 -10.03 -36.19
CA ALA A 346 -39.35 -8.67 -36.67
C ALA A 346 -40.86 -8.37 -36.70
N VAL A 347 -41.33 -7.55 -35.78
CA VAL A 347 -42.72 -7.11 -35.68
C VAL A 347 -42.81 -5.62 -36.01
N THR A 348 -43.73 -5.26 -36.91
CA THR A 348 -44.08 -3.86 -37.21
C THR A 348 -45.60 -3.71 -37.21
N VAL A 349 -46.10 -2.67 -36.52
CA VAL A 349 -47.52 -2.32 -36.51
C VAL A 349 -47.73 -0.81 -36.72
N ASN A 350 -48.94 -0.42 -37.12
CA ASN A 350 -49.32 1.00 -37.16
C ASN A 350 -49.46 1.60 -35.76
N ALA A 351 -49.33 2.94 -35.68
CA ALA A 351 -49.47 3.65 -34.41
C ALA A 351 -50.88 3.56 -33.84
N GLY A 352 -50.98 3.55 -32.51
CA GLY A 352 -52.24 3.59 -31.76
C GLY A 352 -52.33 2.66 -30.55
N PHE A 353 -51.36 1.77 -30.34
CA PHE A 353 -51.26 0.99 -29.10
C PHE A 353 -50.62 1.81 -27.98
N GLU A 354 -51.16 1.74 -26.75
CA GLU A 354 -50.55 2.36 -25.57
C GLU A 354 -49.52 1.45 -24.89
N SER A 355 -49.68 0.13 -25.02
CA SER A 355 -48.81 -0.85 -24.39
C SER A 355 -48.59 -2.08 -25.28
N ALA A 356 -47.55 -2.84 -24.98
CA ALA A 356 -47.26 -4.11 -25.60
C ALA A 356 -46.90 -5.18 -24.58
N GLU A 357 -47.17 -6.43 -24.94
CA GLU A 357 -46.81 -7.61 -24.17
C GLU A 357 -46.09 -8.61 -25.09
N ILE A 358 -44.87 -8.97 -24.72
CA ILE A 358 -44.10 -10.06 -25.33
C ILE A 358 -44.14 -11.25 -24.38
N THR A 359 -44.65 -12.38 -24.88
CA THR A 359 -44.61 -13.68 -24.19
C THR A 359 -43.57 -14.57 -24.87
N ALA A 360 -42.46 -14.87 -24.21
CA ALA A 360 -41.37 -15.67 -24.75
C ALA A 360 -41.37 -17.08 -24.17
N ASN A 361 -41.54 -18.09 -25.03
CA ASN A 361 -41.60 -19.49 -24.60
C ASN A 361 -40.58 -20.36 -25.32
N GLY A 362 -40.25 -21.51 -24.73
CA GLY A 362 -39.44 -22.55 -25.37
C GLY A 362 -37.94 -22.28 -25.30
N ALA A 363 -37.24 -22.46 -26.41
CA ALA A 363 -35.82 -22.11 -26.56
C ALA A 363 -35.62 -20.59 -26.54
N SER A 364 -34.37 -20.15 -26.38
CA SER A 364 -33.99 -18.74 -26.39
C SER A 364 -34.58 -18.02 -27.59
N ASN A 365 -35.05 -16.79 -27.36
CA ASN A 365 -35.66 -15.95 -28.38
C ASN A 365 -34.81 -14.71 -28.66
N GLU A 366 -34.85 -14.23 -29.90
CA GLU A 366 -34.16 -13.03 -30.37
C GLU A 366 -35.11 -12.12 -31.13
N VAL A 367 -35.07 -10.82 -30.83
CA VAL A 367 -35.92 -9.78 -31.42
C VAL A 367 -35.07 -8.77 -32.16
N ASP A 368 -35.12 -8.80 -33.50
CA ASP A 368 -34.39 -7.86 -34.36
C ASP A 368 -35.13 -6.53 -34.51
N THR A 369 -36.45 -6.54 -34.56
CA THR A 369 -37.24 -5.33 -34.80
C THR A 369 -38.55 -5.39 -34.04
N PHE A 370 -38.85 -4.33 -33.29
CA PHE A 370 -40.12 -4.16 -32.60
C PHE A 370 -40.68 -2.75 -32.81
N ASN A 371 -41.19 -2.50 -34.02
CA ASN A 371 -41.69 -1.18 -34.40
C ASN A 371 -43.20 -1.05 -34.09
N ALA A 372 -43.52 -0.54 -32.90
CA ALA A 372 -44.88 -0.25 -32.46
C ALA A 372 -45.01 1.20 -31.96
N ALA A 373 -45.08 2.15 -32.90
CA ALA A 373 -45.12 3.57 -32.56
C ALA A 373 -46.29 3.94 -31.62
N GLY A 374 -46.01 4.68 -30.55
CA GLY A 374 -47.00 5.07 -29.54
C GLY A 374 -47.03 4.18 -28.29
N VAL A 375 -46.42 2.99 -28.34
CA VAL A 375 -46.27 2.11 -27.18
C VAL A 375 -45.38 2.80 -26.14
N ASN A 376 -45.92 2.97 -24.94
CA ASN A 376 -45.23 3.62 -23.82
C ASN A 376 -44.84 2.61 -22.72
N THR A 377 -45.53 1.47 -22.66
CA THR A 377 -45.28 0.41 -21.70
C THR A 377 -45.05 -0.92 -22.40
N LEU A 378 -43.93 -1.59 -22.14
CA LEU A 378 -43.63 -2.95 -22.60
C LEU A 378 -43.63 -3.91 -21.42
N THR A 379 -44.38 -4.99 -21.52
CA THR A 379 -44.32 -6.13 -20.60
C THR A 379 -43.64 -7.31 -21.27
N ILE A 380 -42.64 -7.92 -20.63
CA ILE A 380 -41.99 -9.15 -21.06
C ILE A 380 -42.30 -10.21 -20.01
N LYS A 381 -42.79 -11.37 -20.45
CA LYS A 381 -43.10 -12.52 -19.59
C LYS A 381 -42.82 -13.80 -20.37
N GLY A 382 -42.86 -14.93 -19.69
CA GLY A 382 -42.63 -16.22 -20.34
C GLY A 382 -41.82 -17.16 -19.49
N ASP A 383 -41.28 -18.18 -20.14
CA ASP A 383 -40.38 -19.17 -19.54
C ASP A 383 -39.05 -19.32 -20.29
N SER A 384 -38.72 -18.37 -21.19
CA SER A 384 -37.54 -18.40 -22.05
C SER A 384 -36.80 -17.06 -22.09
N SER A 385 -35.48 -17.13 -22.22
CA SER A 385 -34.62 -15.95 -22.36
C SER A 385 -34.93 -15.15 -23.63
N VAL A 386 -34.82 -13.82 -23.56
CA VAL A 386 -35.00 -12.91 -24.71
C VAL A 386 -33.78 -12.02 -24.89
N THR A 387 -33.26 -11.98 -26.11
CA THR A 387 -32.23 -11.01 -26.54
C THR A 387 -32.84 -10.03 -27.54
N PHE A 388 -32.65 -8.73 -27.32
CA PHE A 388 -33.01 -7.70 -28.29
C PHE A 388 -31.79 -7.33 -29.13
N ASP A 389 -31.90 -7.35 -30.46
CA ASP A 389 -30.80 -7.02 -31.36
C ASP A 389 -30.37 -5.56 -31.17
N ARG A 390 -29.07 -5.41 -31.08
CA ARG A 390 -28.33 -4.19 -30.74
C ARG A 390 -28.14 -3.32 -31.98
N THR A 391 -28.13 -3.92 -33.16
CA THR A 391 -27.87 -3.18 -34.42
C THR A 391 -29.08 -2.37 -34.90
N GLN A 392 -30.28 -2.74 -34.43
CA GLN A 392 -31.54 -2.16 -34.87
C GLN A 392 -32.26 -1.35 -33.78
N ASP A 393 -31.82 -1.45 -32.52
CA ASP A 393 -32.47 -0.86 -31.34
C ASP A 393 -33.99 -1.06 -31.37
N PRO A 394 -34.49 -2.31 -31.30
CA PRO A 394 -35.87 -2.66 -31.61
C PRO A 394 -36.88 -1.98 -30.69
N ILE A 395 -36.49 -1.55 -29.49
CA ILE A 395 -37.39 -1.06 -28.43
C ILE A 395 -37.15 0.42 -28.06
N GLN A 396 -37.02 1.29 -29.06
CA GLN A 396 -36.85 2.73 -28.81
C GLN A 396 -38.13 3.40 -28.27
N SER A 397 -37.97 4.49 -27.53
CA SER A 397 -39.05 5.37 -27.02
C SER A 397 -40.03 4.76 -25.99
N ILE A 398 -39.76 3.56 -25.50
CA ILE A 398 -40.54 2.93 -24.43
C ILE A 398 -40.08 3.48 -23.08
N GLN A 399 -41.00 4.13 -22.34
CA GLN A 399 -40.66 4.78 -21.07
C GLN A 399 -40.86 3.85 -19.85
N ASN A 400 -41.71 2.83 -19.96
CA ASN A 400 -41.98 1.89 -18.87
C ASN A 400 -41.77 0.45 -19.33
N ILE A 401 -40.90 -0.28 -18.63
CA ILE A 401 -40.58 -1.67 -18.95
C ILE A 401 -40.89 -2.54 -17.72
N ILE A 402 -41.64 -3.61 -17.92
CA ILE A 402 -42.03 -4.54 -16.88
C ILE A 402 -41.57 -5.94 -17.31
N ILE A 403 -40.66 -6.54 -16.55
CA ILE A 403 -40.16 -7.89 -16.78
C ILE A 403 -40.71 -8.79 -15.67
N LYS A 404 -41.54 -9.74 -16.06
CA LYS A 404 -42.09 -10.80 -15.19
C LYS A 404 -41.48 -12.16 -15.49
N ASP A 405 -40.60 -12.20 -16.48
CA ASP A 405 -39.87 -13.40 -16.85
C ASP A 405 -38.75 -13.66 -15.84
N ALA A 406 -38.64 -14.90 -15.38
CA ALA A 406 -37.55 -15.32 -14.51
C ALA A 406 -36.23 -15.49 -15.27
N LYS A 407 -36.28 -15.65 -16.61
CA LYS A 407 -35.14 -15.97 -17.48
C LYS A 407 -34.32 -14.76 -17.87
N ALA A 408 -33.09 -15.04 -18.31
CA ALA A 408 -32.14 -14.00 -18.68
C ALA A 408 -32.69 -13.10 -19.80
N ILE A 409 -32.58 -11.78 -19.62
CA ILE A 409 -33.00 -10.78 -20.62
C ILE A 409 -31.79 -9.93 -20.99
N ASN A 410 -31.52 -9.81 -22.29
CA ASN A 410 -30.52 -8.89 -22.82
C ASN A 410 -31.20 -7.74 -23.57
N LEU A 411 -31.12 -6.55 -23.00
CA LEU A 411 -31.73 -5.32 -23.50
C LEU A 411 -30.78 -4.59 -24.45
N ALA A 412 -31.32 -4.10 -25.57
CA ALA A 412 -30.66 -3.14 -26.45
C ALA A 412 -30.70 -1.71 -25.86
N ASN A 413 -30.30 -0.69 -26.63
CA ASN A 413 -30.34 0.69 -26.14
C ASN A 413 -31.77 1.14 -25.81
N LEU A 414 -31.90 1.75 -24.62
CA LEU A 414 -33.14 2.30 -24.12
C LEU A 414 -32.99 3.80 -23.86
N SER A 415 -33.93 4.58 -24.37
CA SER A 415 -33.95 6.05 -24.27
C SER A 415 -35.16 6.54 -23.49
N ASP A 416 -34.98 7.57 -22.65
CA ASP A 416 -36.05 8.26 -21.93
C ASP A 416 -36.83 7.38 -20.92
N VAL A 417 -36.16 6.37 -20.36
CA VAL A 417 -36.76 5.40 -19.43
C VAL A 417 -37.19 6.09 -18.13
N LYS A 418 -38.48 5.96 -17.78
CA LYS A 418 -39.04 6.38 -16.48
C LYS A 418 -39.04 5.25 -15.48
N THR A 419 -39.47 4.07 -15.89
CA THR A 419 -39.53 2.91 -15.02
C THR A 419 -39.02 1.66 -15.73
N LEU A 420 -38.20 0.87 -15.03
CA LEU A 420 -37.89 -0.51 -15.39
C LEU A 420 -38.09 -1.33 -14.11
N THR A 421 -38.96 -2.33 -14.16
CA THR A 421 -39.26 -3.21 -13.03
C THR A 421 -39.11 -4.66 -13.46
N ALA A 422 -38.15 -5.35 -12.88
CA ALA A 422 -37.79 -6.73 -13.15
C ALA A 422 -37.67 -7.56 -11.85
N SER A 423 -38.45 -7.23 -10.82
CA SER A 423 -38.35 -7.86 -9.49
C SER A 423 -38.60 -9.37 -9.47
N ASP A 424 -39.25 -9.92 -10.50
CA ASP A 424 -39.48 -11.36 -10.63
C ASP A 424 -38.36 -12.07 -11.41
N ASN A 425 -37.38 -11.33 -11.94
CA ASN A 425 -36.26 -11.88 -12.70
C ASN A 425 -35.21 -12.51 -11.79
N THR A 426 -34.78 -13.74 -12.09
CA THR A 426 -33.83 -14.47 -11.23
C THR A 426 -32.57 -14.91 -11.96
N ASP A 427 -32.58 -14.88 -13.30
CA ASP A 427 -31.45 -15.31 -14.14
C ASP A 427 -30.59 -14.13 -14.64
N GLY A 428 -30.97 -12.88 -14.32
CA GLY A 428 -30.21 -11.65 -14.56
C GLY A 428 -30.63 -10.87 -15.81
N ILE A 429 -30.44 -9.56 -15.75
CA ILE A 429 -30.65 -8.57 -16.81
C ILE A 429 -29.29 -8.06 -17.27
N SER A 430 -29.09 -7.97 -18.58
CA SER A 430 -27.91 -7.34 -19.17
C SER A 430 -28.27 -6.26 -20.17
N THR A 431 -27.44 -5.22 -20.29
CA THR A 431 -27.51 -4.25 -21.40
C THR A 431 -26.33 -4.46 -22.33
N GLY A 432 -26.41 -5.50 -23.14
CA GLY A 432 -25.42 -5.79 -24.16
C GLY A 432 -24.53 -7.01 -23.88
N ILE A 433 -23.28 -6.95 -24.35
CA ILE A 433 -22.28 -8.01 -24.19
C ILE A 433 -21.07 -7.37 -23.52
N ASP A 434 -20.50 -8.06 -22.53
CA ASP A 434 -19.21 -7.73 -21.96
C ASP A 434 -18.13 -7.84 -23.05
N THR A 435 -17.64 -6.70 -23.52
CA THR A 435 -16.55 -6.64 -24.51
C THR A 435 -15.19 -6.34 -23.86
N GLY A 436 -15.17 -6.13 -22.54
CA GLY A 436 -14.03 -5.68 -21.77
C GLY A 436 -13.22 -6.80 -21.11
N THR A 437 -12.21 -6.40 -20.33
CA THR A 437 -11.39 -7.32 -19.50
C THR A 437 -11.78 -7.31 -18.03
N ASP A 438 -12.64 -6.38 -17.61
CA ASP A 438 -13.14 -6.17 -16.25
C ASP A 438 -14.52 -6.78 -16.00
N GLY A 439 -15.19 -7.25 -17.06
CA GLY A 439 -16.44 -7.97 -16.96
C GLY A 439 -17.68 -7.08 -16.91
N PHE A 440 -17.56 -5.79 -17.19
CA PHE A 440 -18.68 -4.85 -17.28
C PHE A 440 -19.19 -4.78 -18.73
N VAL A 441 -20.52 -4.68 -18.90
CA VAL A 441 -21.07 -4.28 -20.20
C VAL A 441 -20.80 -2.79 -20.45
N ASP A 442 -20.58 -2.41 -21.71
CA ASP A 442 -20.20 -1.03 -22.09
C ASP A 442 -20.87 -0.49 -23.37
N SER A 443 -21.68 -1.31 -24.04
CA SER A 443 -22.14 -1.02 -25.40
C SER A 443 -23.58 -0.52 -25.49
N ASP A 444 -24.52 -1.13 -24.74
CA ASP A 444 -25.91 -0.68 -24.70
C ASP A 444 -26.27 -0.09 -23.34
N LYS A 445 -27.19 0.88 -23.32
CA LYS A 445 -27.46 1.68 -22.12
C LYS A 445 -28.94 1.86 -21.82
N ILE A 446 -29.26 1.92 -20.52
CA ILE A 446 -30.51 2.46 -20.01
C ILE A 446 -30.31 3.96 -19.76
N THR A 447 -30.88 4.80 -20.64
CA THR A 447 -30.81 6.26 -20.52
C THR A 447 -32.05 6.80 -19.81
N ALA A 448 -31.86 7.48 -18.69
CA ALA A 448 -32.92 7.97 -17.81
C ALA A 448 -33.83 9.03 -18.45
N ASN A 449 -35.08 9.11 -18.00
CA ASN A 449 -35.94 10.23 -18.35
C ASN A 449 -35.39 11.55 -17.77
N SER A 450 -35.60 12.65 -18.48
CA SER A 450 -35.21 14.00 -18.02
C SER A 450 -35.82 14.42 -16.65
N ASN A 451 -36.87 13.73 -16.18
CA ASN A 451 -37.47 13.92 -14.85
C ASN A 451 -37.00 12.92 -13.78
N GLY A 452 -36.04 12.06 -14.11
CA GLY A 452 -35.59 10.95 -13.26
C GLY A 452 -36.17 9.60 -13.68
N ALA A 453 -35.50 8.52 -13.31
CA ALA A 453 -35.90 7.14 -13.59
C ALA A 453 -35.89 6.28 -12.32
N THR A 454 -36.79 5.28 -12.25
CA THR A 454 -36.75 4.21 -11.25
C THR A 454 -36.44 2.89 -11.95
N VAL A 455 -35.30 2.30 -11.65
CA VAL A 455 -34.90 0.96 -12.09
C VAL A 455 -34.93 0.05 -10.88
N THR A 456 -35.63 -1.07 -10.97
CA THR A 456 -35.72 -2.09 -9.92
C THR A 456 -35.54 -3.44 -10.58
N LEU A 457 -34.41 -4.08 -10.32
CA LEU A 457 -34.06 -5.38 -10.88
C LEU A 457 -34.34 -6.51 -9.87
N GLY A 458 -33.84 -7.69 -10.21
CA GLY A 458 -34.32 -8.97 -9.70
C GLY A 458 -33.45 -9.56 -8.58
N SER A 459 -33.35 -10.89 -8.54
CA SER A 459 -32.41 -11.61 -7.67
C SER A 459 -31.30 -12.33 -8.45
N GLY A 460 -31.15 -12.02 -9.73
CA GLY A 460 -30.14 -12.61 -10.60
C GLY A 460 -28.97 -11.64 -10.78
N ASP A 461 -27.80 -12.17 -11.14
CA ASP A 461 -26.60 -11.35 -11.35
C ASP A 461 -26.80 -10.39 -12.54
N ASP A 462 -27.12 -9.13 -12.24
CA ASP A 462 -27.41 -8.12 -13.24
C ASP A 462 -26.11 -7.45 -13.74
N ASN A 463 -26.03 -7.10 -15.02
CA ASN A 463 -24.87 -6.39 -15.60
C ASN A 463 -25.32 -5.32 -16.59
N ILE A 464 -25.44 -4.08 -16.12
CA ILE A 464 -26.09 -3.01 -16.86
C ILE A 464 -25.23 -1.74 -16.96
N VAL A 465 -25.47 -0.96 -18.01
CA VAL A 465 -25.03 0.44 -18.12
C VAL A 465 -26.22 1.36 -17.88
N PHE A 466 -26.07 2.28 -16.93
CA PHE A 466 -27.06 3.33 -16.68
C PHE A 466 -26.49 4.70 -16.97
N ASN A 467 -27.20 5.49 -17.79
CA ASN A 467 -26.86 6.85 -18.15
C ASN A 467 -27.85 7.84 -17.53
N ASP A 468 -27.36 8.65 -16.59
CA ASP A 468 -28.12 9.70 -15.92
C ASP A 468 -28.28 10.93 -16.84
N SER A 469 -29.39 10.96 -17.57
CA SER A 469 -29.85 12.13 -18.33
C SER A 469 -30.93 12.94 -17.60
N ALA A 470 -31.09 12.73 -16.29
CA ALA A 470 -32.06 13.50 -15.51
C ALA A 470 -31.57 14.95 -15.31
N ASN A 471 -32.52 15.89 -15.30
CA ASN A 471 -32.21 17.29 -15.02
C ASN A 471 -31.78 17.49 -13.55
N SER A 472 -31.01 18.54 -13.27
CA SER A 472 -30.60 18.88 -11.90
C SER A 472 -31.79 18.95 -10.92
N GLY A 473 -31.65 18.31 -9.75
CA GLY A 473 -32.68 18.20 -8.72
C GLY A 473 -33.79 17.18 -9.00
N LYS A 474 -33.69 16.43 -10.12
CA LYS A 474 -34.50 15.23 -10.37
C LYS A 474 -33.77 14.00 -9.89
N THR A 475 -34.50 12.95 -9.51
CA THR A 475 -33.92 11.80 -8.84
C THR A 475 -34.02 10.56 -9.71
N ASN A 476 -32.88 9.87 -9.88
CA ASN A 476 -32.85 8.48 -10.31
C ASN A 476 -32.76 7.57 -9.08
N THR A 477 -33.46 6.44 -9.10
CA THR A 477 -33.35 5.39 -8.09
C THR A 477 -33.06 4.09 -8.81
N LEU A 478 -31.92 3.48 -8.52
CA LEU A 478 -31.53 2.16 -9.00
C LEU A 478 -31.55 1.21 -7.82
N ILE A 479 -32.28 0.11 -7.97
CA ILE A 479 -32.31 -1.01 -7.04
C ILE A 479 -31.85 -2.21 -7.85
N LEU A 480 -30.65 -2.71 -7.58
CA LEU A 480 -30.06 -3.82 -8.35
C LEU A 480 -30.61 -5.17 -7.84
N GLY A 481 -30.88 -5.27 -6.54
CA GLY A 481 -31.55 -6.44 -5.98
C GLY A 481 -30.55 -7.46 -5.46
N ALA A 482 -30.97 -8.71 -5.30
CA ALA A 482 -30.03 -9.72 -4.80
C ALA A 482 -29.19 -10.29 -5.96
N GLY A 483 -28.01 -10.79 -5.69
CA GLY A 483 -27.09 -11.28 -6.72
C GLY A 483 -25.82 -10.46 -6.76
N ASN A 484 -24.83 -10.92 -7.52
CA ASN A 484 -23.57 -10.20 -7.66
C ASN A 484 -23.67 -9.23 -8.84
N ASP A 485 -24.17 -8.03 -8.58
CA ASP A 485 -24.54 -7.09 -9.62
C ASP A 485 -23.37 -6.23 -10.09
N LYS A 486 -23.40 -5.87 -11.37
CA LYS A 486 -22.44 -4.96 -12.01
C LYS A 486 -23.16 -3.78 -12.66
N LEU A 487 -22.75 -2.59 -12.25
CA LEU A 487 -23.29 -1.34 -12.80
C LEU A 487 -22.16 -0.48 -13.36
N THR A 488 -22.19 -0.25 -14.67
CA THR A 488 -21.48 0.90 -15.27
C THR A 488 -22.37 2.13 -15.13
N PHE A 489 -21.95 3.07 -14.30
CA PHE A 489 -22.71 4.26 -13.96
C PHE A 489 -22.14 5.50 -14.65
N GLU A 490 -22.85 5.98 -15.66
CA GLU A 490 -22.59 7.24 -16.35
C GLU A 490 -23.34 8.38 -15.65
N LYS A 491 -22.64 9.05 -14.72
CA LYS A 491 -23.18 10.17 -13.96
C LYS A 491 -23.48 11.39 -14.85
N GLY A 492 -24.64 12.01 -14.61
CA GLY A 492 -25.02 13.30 -15.19
C GLY A 492 -25.44 14.31 -14.14
N SER A 493 -26.46 15.13 -14.43
CA SER A 493 -26.88 16.22 -13.55
C SER A 493 -27.91 15.83 -12.49
N GLY A 494 -28.51 14.64 -12.59
CA GLY A 494 -29.51 14.15 -11.66
C GLY A 494 -28.94 13.84 -10.27
N ASN A 495 -29.83 13.70 -9.31
CA ASN A 495 -29.56 13.14 -7.99
C ASN A 495 -29.74 11.62 -8.08
N ASN A 496 -28.79 10.82 -7.58
CA ASN A 496 -28.82 9.38 -7.78
C ASN A 496 -28.85 8.62 -6.46
N THR A 497 -29.82 7.72 -6.30
CA THR A 497 -29.88 6.75 -5.20
C THR A 497 -29.62 5.38 -5.77
N ILE A 498 -28.54 4.72 -5.35
CA ILE A 498 -28.22 3.36 -5.81
C ILE A 498 -28.24 2.43 -4.59
N LEU A 499 -29.07 1.38 -4.69
CA LEU A 499 -29.29 0.37 -3.66
C LEU A 499 -28.95 -0.99 -4.27
N ALA A 500 -27.83 -1.61 -3.90
CA ALA A 500 -27.42 -2.88 -4.52
C ALA A 500 -28.17 -4.05 -3.88
N LYS A 501 -28.05 -4.28 -2.57
CA LYS A 501 -28.81 -5.18 -1.65
C LYS A 501 -27.97 -6.33 -1.11
N GLU A 502 -28.18 -7.58 -1.55
CA GLU A 502 -27.45 -8.74 -1.02
C GLU A 502 -26.60 -9.31 -2.17
N GLY A 503 -25.30 -9.49 -1.97
CA GLY A 503 -24.38 -9.98 -2.99
C GLY A 503 -23.09 -9.18 -3.03
N ASP A 504 -22.09 -9.69 -3.75
CA ASP A 504 -20.81 -8.99 -3.92
C ASP A 504 -20.89 -8.03 -5.12
N ASP A 505 -21.36 -6.81 -4.86
CA ASP A 505 -21.74 -5.86 -5.91
C ASP A 505 -20.59 -4.97 -6.39
N GLN A 506 -20.61 -4.57 -7.66
CA GLN A 506 -19.59 -3.71 -8.25
C GLN A 506 -20.19 -2.54 -9.03
N ILE A 507 -19.77 -1.32 -8.69
CA ILE A 507 -20.13 -0.11 -9.43
C ILE A 507 -18.89 0.52 -10.06
N LEU A 508 -18.87 0.57 -11.38
CA LEU A 508 -17.91 1.34 -12.17
C LEU A 508 -18.47 2.73 -12.45
N ILE A 509 -17.93 3.75 -11.80
CA ILE A 509 -18.18 5.15 -12.13
C ILE A 509 -17.31 5.49 -13.32
N SER A 510 -17.93 5.56 -14.49
CA SER A 510 -17.24 5.75 -15.76
C SER A 510 -16.75 7.19 -15.94
N ASP A 511 -15.90 7.39 -16.95
CA ASP A 511 -15.36 8.69 -17.33
C ASP A 511 -16.49 9.60 -17.83
N THR A 512 -17.02 10.42 -16.92
CA THR A 512 -18.14 11.32 -17.13
C THR A 512 -17.78 12.73 -16.71
N ASN A 513 -18.42 13.73 -17.32
CA ASN A 513 -18.13 15.15 -17.08
C ASN A 513 -18.76 15.68 -15.77
N THR A 514 -19.21 14.84 -14.84
CA THR A 514 -19.89 15.30 -13.62
C THR A 514 -19.50 14.45 -12.42
N ALA A 515 -18.99 15.11 -11.39
CA ALA A 515 -18.60 14.49 -10.13
C ALA A 515 -19.79 13.90 -9.35
N ILE A 516 -19.50 12.88 -8.54
CA ILE A 516 -20.39 12.43 -7.46
C ILE A 516 -20.49 13.52 -6.38
N SER A 517 -21.70 13.82 -5.89
CA SER A 517 -21.95 14.86 -4.89
C SER A 517 -22.66 14.30 -3.65
N ASN A 518 -22.10 14.56 -2.46
CA ASN A 518 -22.65 14.10 -1.17
C ASN A 518 -24.03 14.66 -0.80
N SER A 519 -24.50 15.67 -1.53
CA SER A 519 -25.80 16.32 -1.30
C SER A 519 -26.89 15.79 -2.23
N ALA A 520 -26.50 15.03 -3.26
CA ALA A 520 -27.37 14.60 -4.35
C ALA A 520 -27.28 13.09 -4.64
N ASP A 521 -26.14 12.46 -4.35
CA ASP A 521 -25.85 11.07 -4.69
C ASP A 521 -25.60 10.23 -3.43
N TYR A 522 -26.16 9.02 -3.41
CA TYR A 522 -26.15 8.11 -2.27
C TYR A 522 -25.99 6.65 -2.72
N PHE A 523 -25.07 5.94 -2.08
CA PHE A 523 -24.73 4.54 -2.38
C PHE A 523 -24.92 3.68 -1.14
N ASP A 524 -25.78 2.66 -1.24
CA ASP A 524 -26.02 1.65 -0.19
C ASP A 524 -25.90 0.27 -0.85
N MET A 525 -24.74 -0.38 -0.68
CA MET A 525 -24.46 -1.62 -1.40
C MET A 525 -24.99 -2.85 -0.65
N GLY A 526 -24.98 -2.83 0.68
CA GLY A 526 -25.76 -3.74 1.51
C GLY A 526 -24.94 -4.89 2.07
N ASP A 527 -25.45 -6.12 2.02
CA ASP A 527 -24.75 -7.28 2.57
C ASP A 527 -23.88 -7.93 1.48
N GLY A 528 -22.56 -7.81 1.58
CA GLY A 528 -21.62 -8.29 0.56
C GLY A 528 -20.17 -7.86 0.83
N ASP A 529 -19.25 -8.24 -0.06
CA ASP A 529 -17.94 -7.58 -0.22
C ASP A 529 -17.99 -6.60 -1.40
N ASP A 530 -18.53 -5.41 -1.12
CA ASP A 530 -18.96 -4.48 -2.17
C ASP A 530 -17.82 -3.57 -2.65
N THR A 531 -17.83 -3.24 -3.94
CA THR A 531 -16.75 -2.48 -4.59
C THR A 531 -17.26 -1.29 -5.39
N ILE A 532 -16.72 -0.11 -5.10
CA ILE A 532 -16.84 1.08 -5.97
C ILE A 532 -15.52 1.29 -6.72
N ILE A 533 -15.60 1.45 -8.04
CA ILE A 533 -14.48 1.70 -8.94
C ILE A 533 -14.64 3.09 -9.55
N VAL A 534 -13.68 3.97 -9.32
CA VAL A 534 -13.66 5.34 -9.87
C VAL A 534 -12.75 5.37 -11.09
N ASN A 535 -13.30 5.72 -12.25
CA ASN A 535 -12.56 5.84 -13.51
C ASN A 535 -12.83 7.19 -14.22
N ASN A 536 -12.96 8.27 -13.45
CA ASN A 536 -13.09 9.64 -13.96
C ASN A 536 -12.10 10.57 -13.25
N ASN A 537 -11.76 11.70 -13.85
CA ASN A 537 -10.82 12.67 -13.27
C ASN A 537 -11.50 13.75 -12.40
N GLU A 538 -12.76 13.54 -12.04
CA GLU A 538 -13.58 14.49 -11.31
C GLU A 538 -13.31 14.47 -9.80
N SER A 539 -13.63 15.57 -9.11
CA SER A 539 -13.54 15.62 -7.64
C SER A 539 -14.81 15.06 -7.00
N ASN A 540 -14.79 13.76 -6.71
CA ASN A 540 -15.94 13.02 -6.19
C ASN A 540 -16.11 13.22 -4.68
N ASN A 541 -17.36 13.30 -4.23
CA ASN A 541 -17.70 13.39 -2.81
C ASN A 541 -18.78 12.37 -2.44
N PHE A 542 -18.37 11.30 -1.79
CA PHE A 542 -19.16 10.09 -1.56
C PHE A 542 -19.89 10.09 -0.21
N VAL A 543 -21.13 9.57 -0.24
CA VAL A 543 -21.87 9.08 0.93
C VAL A 543 -22.07 7.58 0.72
N LEU A 544 -21.32 6.79 1.48
CA LEU A 544 -21.25 5.34 1.34
C LEU A 544 -21.92 4.67 2.53
N LYS A 545 -22.72 3.65 2.27
CA LYS A 545 -23.23 2.73 3.27
C LYS A 545 -22.98 1.31 2.79
N ASP A 546 -22.43 0.52 3.71
CA ASP A 546 -22.06 -0.87 3.52
C ASP A 546 -21.18 -1.05 2.27
N VAL A 547 -20.01 -0.38 2.24
CA VAL A 547 -18.99 -0.52 1.19
C VAL A 547 -17.67 -0.92 1.82
N GLU A 548 -17.02 -1.92 1.28
CA GLU A 548 -15.74 -2.46 1.78
C GLU A 548 -14.56 -1.99 0.92
N ASN A 549 -14.72 -1.95 -0.40
CA ASN A 549 -13.63 -1.71 -1.34
C ASN A 549 -13.84 -0.43 -2.17
N LEU A 550 -12.78 0.38 -2.26
CA LEU A 550 -12.73 1.54 -3.15
C LEU A 550 -11.52 1.43 -4.05
N THR A 551 -11.74 1.29 -5.35
CA THR A 551 -10.69 1.24 -6.36
C THR A 551 -10.63 2.57 -7.12
N LEU A 552 -9.46 3.21 -7.11
CA LEU A 552 -9.19 4.41 -7.90
C LEU A 552 -8.34 4.00 -9.11
N LYS A 553 -8.90 4.10 -10.33
CA LYS A 553 -8.14 3.82 -11.55
C LYS A 553 -7.15 4.95 -11.83
N ASN A 554 -6.24 4.74 -12.79
CA ASN A 554 -5.20 5.71 -13.12
C ASN A 554 -5.74 7.02 -13.74
N SER A 555 -7.01 7.04 -14.17
CA SER A 555 -7.78 8.23 -14.55
C SER A 555 -8.33 9.02 -13.35
N ALA A 556 -8.36 8.44 -12.14
CA ALA A 556 -8.98 8.98 -10.92
C ALA A 556 -8.13 10.05 -10.21
N THR A 557 -7.69 11.06 -10.96
CA THR A 557 -6.76 12.10 -10.48
C THR A 557 -7.43 13.23 -9.70
N GLY A 558 -8.76 13.28 -9.65
CA GLY A 558 -9.50 14.26 -8.85
C GLY A 558 -9.52 13.89 -7.37
N THR A 559 -9.88 14.83 -6.50
CA THR A 559 -10.01 14.55 -5.05
C THR A 559 -11.21 13.64 -4.80
N ASN A 560 -10.99 12.49 -4.18
CA ASN A 560 -12.03 11.54 -3.78
C ASN A 560 -12.29 11.68 -2.27
N THR A 561 -13.34 12.41 -1.91
CA THR A 561 -13.72 12.67 -0.52
C THR A 561 -14.79 11.70 -0.06
N ILE A 562 -14.56 11.01 1.06
CA ILE A 562 -15.55 10.21 1.76
C ILE A 562 -16.20 11.08 2.82
N SER A 563 -17.37 11.66 2.52
CA SER A 563 -18.11 12.47 3.50
C SER A 563 -18.62 11.62 4.66
N SER A 564 -19.03 10.39 4.38
CA SER A 564 -19.39 9.39 5.37
C SER A 564 -19.29 7.99 4.80
N ALA A 565 -18.76 7.07 5.60
CA ALA A 565 -18.91 5.64 5.43
C ALA A 565 -19.27 5.01 6.80
N ASN A 566 -20.03 3.92 6.83
CA ASN A 566 -20.34 3.19 8.07
C ASN A 566 -19.37 2.02 8.34
N LYS A 567 -18.55 1.66 7.34
CA LYS A 567 -17.50 0.64 7.42
C LYS A 567 -16.12 1.27 7.08
N ALA A 568 -15.06 0.55 7.43
CA ALA A 568 -13.70 0.90 7.02
C ALA A 568 -13.50 0.51 5.55
N LEU A 569 -12.78 1.34 4.79
CA LEU A 569 -12.54 1.10 3.37
C LEU A 569 -11.15 0.50 3.14
N LYS A 570 -11.08 -0.49 2.25
CA LYS A 570 -9.84 -0.92 1.60
C LYS A 570 -9.67 -0.16 0.30
N VAL A 571 -8.86 0.88 0.32
CA VAL A 571 -8.60 1.72 -0.85
C VAL A 571 -7.45 1.13 -1.66
N THR A 572 -7.69 0.85 -2.94
CA THR A 572 -6.65 0.47 -3.90
C THR A 572 -6.57 1.52 -5.00
N ALA A 573 -5.43 2.18 -5.14
CA ALA A 573 -5.17 3.09 -6.25
C ALA A 573 -4.28 2.42 -7.30
N GLU A 574 -4.67 2.47 -8.57
CA GLU A 574 -3.88 2.08 -9.72
C GLU A 574 -3.29 3.33 -10.36
N VAL A 575 -1.97 3.42 -10.51
CA VAL A 575 -1.27 4.62 -10.99
C VAL A 575 -0.36 4.34 -12.18
N GLY A 576 -0.01 5.39 -12.91
CA GLY A 576 0.87 5.32 -14.06
C GLY A 576 0.15 4.99 -15.37
N ASN A 577 0.70 5.52 -16.46
CA ASN A 577 0.28 5.21 -17.83
C ASN A 577 1.53 4.90 -18.66
N GLY A 578 1.77 3.61 -18.92
CA GLY A 578 3.04 3.13 -19.47
C GLY A 578 4.21 3.54 -18.59
N THR A 579 5.12 4.36 -19.12
CA THR A 579 6.29 4.87 -18.39
C THR A 579 6.09 6.25 -17.77
N THR A 580 4.89 6.83 -17.90
CA THR A 580 4.57 8.17 -17.36
C THR A 580 3.81 8.06 -16.05
N ALA A 581 4.21 8.86 -15.07
CA ALA A 581 3.47 8.99 -13.82
C ALA A 581 2.12 9.67 -14.08
N THR A 582 1.09 9.26 -13.34
CA THR A 582 -0.24 9.88 -13.41
C THR A 582 -0.40 10.96 -12.34
N GLY A 583 -1.51 11.69 -12.43
CA GLY A 583 -1.87 12.71 -11.43
C GLY A 583 -1.99 12.15 -10.00
N PRO A 584 -2.32 13.00 -9.02
CA PRO A 584 -2.27 12.64 -7.61
C PRO A 584 -3.24 11.50 -7.28
N VAL A 585 -2.86 10.66 -6.33
CA VAL A 585 -3.81 9.85 -5.56
C VAL A 585 -4.29 10.71 -4.40
N ASP A 586 -5.51 11.24 -4.47
CA ASP A 586 -6.07 12.12 -3.44
C ASP A 586 -7.35 11.50 -2.86
N VAL A 587 -7.24 10.89 -1.66
CA VAL A 587 -8.34 10.25 -0.95
C VAL A 587 -8.48 10.82 0.47
N GLN A 588 -9.63 11.43 0.75
CA GLN A 588 -9.85 12.22 1.96
C GLN A 588 -11.08 11.73 2.71
N GLY A 589 -11.15 11.97 4.03
CA GLY A 589 -12.32 11.63 4.84
C GLY A 589 -12.46 10.14 5.18
N LEU A 590 -11.38 9.37 5.08
CA LEU A 590 -11.41 7.94 5.40
C LEU A 590 -11.87 7.68 6.84
N THR A 591 -12.70 6.66 7.01
CA THR A 591 -13.19 6.20 8.31
C THR A 591 -12.12 5.40 9.05
N ALA A 592 -12.28 5.31 10.37
CA ALA A 592 -11.31 4.63 11.22
C ALA A 592 -11.10 3.16 10.80
N GLY A 593 -9.85 2.71 10.76
CA GLY A 593 -9.44 1.37 10.32
C GLY A 593 -9.33 1.18 8.80
N SER A 594 -9.54 2.22 7.99
CA SER A 594 -9.34 2.15 6.53
C SER A 594 -7.87 1.95 6.17
N THR A 595 -7.61 1.27 5.05
CA THR A 595 -6.26 0.98 4.52
C THR A 595 -6.10 1.56 3.12
N VAL A 596 -4.86 1.89 2.74
CA VAL A 596 -4.55 2.44 1.41
C VAL A 596 -3.37 1.69 0.80
N THR A 597 -3.58 1.14 -0.38
CA THR A 597 -2.53 0.52 -1.21
C THR A 597 -2.47 1.22 -2.56
N ILE A 598 -1.27 1.60 -3.00
CA ILE A 598 -1.03 2.26 -4.28
C ILE A 598 -0.16 1.33 -5.13
N ASN A 599 -0.70 0.87 -6.25
CA ASN A 599 -0.06 -0.04 -7.18
C ASN A 599 0.10 0.62 -8.53
N ASN A 600 1.13 0.24 -9.30
CA ASN A 600 1.10 0.56 -10.73
C ASN A 600 -0.11 -0.12 -11.38
N ALA A 601 -0.80 0.59 -12.27
CA ALA A 601 -1.76 0.01 -13.18
C ALA A 601 -1.11 -1.13 -13.96
N LYS A 602 -1.95 -2.04 -14.48
CA LYS A 602 -1.47 -3.21 -15.23
C LYS A 602 -0.49 -2.76 -16.33
N ASP A 603 0.69 -3.39 -16.34
CA ASP A 603 1.78 -3.15 -17.30
C ASP A 603 2.41 -1.73 -17.26
N ALA A 604 2.04 -0.89 -16.29
CA ALA A 604 2.65 0.43 -16.08
C ALA A 604 3.88 0.36 -15.16
N THR A 605 4.81 1.30 -15.38
CA THR A 605 6.01 1.51 -14.53
C THR A 605 6.23 2.99 -14.20
N GLY A 606 5.33 3.87 -14.65
CA GLY A 606 5.48 5.31 -14.51
C GLY A 606 5.30 5.84 -13.09
N GLY A 607 4.46 5.18 -12.28
CA GLY A 607 4.21 5.58 -10.90
C GLY A 607 3.18 6.70 -10.73
N VAL A 608 3.29 7.44 -9.63
CA VAL A 608 2.39 8.52 -9.21
C VAL A 608 3.14 9.82 -9.00
N ASN A 609 2.49 10.96 -9.29
CA ASN A 609 3.07 12.26 -9.02
C ASN A 609 3.04 12.61 -7.52
N ASP A 610 1.86 12.66 -6.93
CA ASP A 610 1.66 13.06 -5.54
C ASP A 610 0.71 12.10 -4.82
N ILE A 611 0.82 12.01 -3.51
CA ILE A 611 -0.03 11.16 -2.67
C ILE A 611 -0.66 12.03 -1.59
N LYS A 612 -1.98 11.99 -1.46
CA LYS A 612 -2.72 12.69 -0.41
C LYS A 612 -3.74 11.76 0.21
N VAL A 613 -3.55 11.48 1.50
CA VAL A 613 -4.39 10.58 2.28
C VAL A 613 -4.85 11.30 3.55
N GLY A 614 -6.16 11.36 3.77
CA GLY A 614 -6.71 12.04 4.94
C GLY A 614 -7.85 11.26 5.58
N PHE A 615 -7.84 11.18 6.90
CA PHE A 615 -8.90 10.56 7.68
C PHE A 615 -9.94 11.59 8.18
N ALA A 616 -11.17 11.13 8.42
CA ALA A 616 -12.23 11.98 8.97
C ALA A 616 -11.91 12.44 10.40
N SER A 617 -11.33 11.54 11.21
CA SER A 617 -10.84 11.76 12.57
C SER A 617 -9.44 11.15 12.74
N THR A 618 -8.72 11.53 13.79
CA THR A 618 -7.36 11.02 14.06
C THR A 618 -7.37 9.50 14.23
N GLU A 619 -6.73 8.80 13.29
CA GLU A 619 -6.50 7.35 13.31
C GLU A 619 -5.38 7.01 14.29
N ALA A 620 -5.53 5.90 15.02
CA ALA A 620 -4.54 5.50 16.02
C ALA A 620 -3.26 5.00 15.35
N ALA A 621 -3.40 4.15 14.34
CA ALA A 621 -2.30 3.65 13.54
C ALA A 621 -2.77 3.26 12.13
N THR A 622 -1.95 3.54 11.11
CA THR A 622 -2.21 3.02 9.76
C THR A 622 -0.91 2.81 8.99
N THR A 623 -0.98 1.93 7.99
CA THR A 623 0.08 1.70 7.00
C THR A 623 -0.44 2.09 5.64
N ILE A 624 0.33 2.89 4.91
CA ILE A 624 0.09 3.20 3.51
C ILE A 624 1.13 2.43 2.70
N ASP A 625 0.67 1.43 1.95
CA ASP A 625 1.50 0.58 1.11
C ASP A 625 1.64 1.21 -0.28
N VAL A 626 2.87 1.50 -0.70
CA VAL A 626 3.16 2.18 -1.98
C VAL A 626 4.08 1.28 -2.81
N ASN A 627 3.45 0.51 -3.69
CA ASN A 627 4.11 -0.44 -4.60
C ASN A 627 4.48 0.19 -5.97
N ALA A 628 4.32 1.51 -6.09
CA ALA A 628 4.58 2.26 -7.30
C ALA A 628 5.69 3.30 -7.06
N LYS A 629 6.38 3.71 -8.13
CA LYS A 629 7.35 4.81 -8.07
C LYS A 629 6.62 6.09 -7.68
N VAL A 630 7.22 6.91 -6.82
CA VAL A 630 6.70 8.26 -6.48
C VAL A 630 7.64 9.31 -7.08
N THR A 631 7.10 10.21 -7.89
CA THR A 631 7.87 11.31 -8.52
C THR A 631 7.09 12.61 -8.43
N SER A 632 7.43 13.52 -7.54
CA SER A 632 6.60 14.72 -7.39
C SER A 632 6.78 15.75 -8.50
N ALA A 633 5.66 16.33 -8.91
CA ALA A 633 5.58 17.57 -9.69
C ALA A 633 4.69 18.64 -8.99
N GLY A 634 4.30 18.38 -7.73
CA GLY A 634 3.30 19.11 -6.96
C GLY A 634 3.69 19.21 -5.47
N THR A 635 2.80 18.77 -4.57
CA THR A 635 2.95 18.89 -3.09
C THR A 635 3.45 17.59 -2.42
N GLY A 636 4.07 16.68 -3.17
CA GLY A 636 4.70 15.48 -2.64
C GLY A 636 3.71 14.49 -1.99
N ILE A 637 4.00 14.08 -0.75
CA ILE A 637 3.22 13.15 0.04
C ILE A 637 2.59 13.90 1.22
N THR A 638 1.27 13.89 1.33
CA THR A 638 0.51 14.46 2.44
C THR A 638 -0.31 13.39 3.14
N VAL A 639 -0.10 13.20 4.44
CA VAL A 639 -0.92 12.30 5.27
C VAL A 639 -1.45 13.06 6.48
N SER A 640 -2.76 13.04 6.68
CA SER A 640 -3.39 13.83 7.75
C SER A 640 -4.24 12.99 8.69
N LYS A 641 -4.21 13.40 9.97
CA LYS A 641 -4.97 12.79 11.08
C LYS A 641 -4.58 11.34 11.34
N VAL A 642 -3.29 11.06 11.51
CA VAL A 642 -2.77 9.73 11.88
C VAL A 642 -1.77 9.88 13.02
N THR A 643 -1.92 9.13 14.11
CA THR A 643 -0.99 9.20 15.27
C THR A 643 0.28 8.37 15.06
N ASP A 644 0.15 7.12 14.62
CA ASP A 644 1.25 6.20 14.30
C ASP A 644 1.20 5.83 12.80
N LEU A 645 2.08 6.45 12.02
CA LEU A 645 2.08 6.33 10.56
C LEU A 645 3.23 5.44 10.10
N THR A 646 2.91 4.40 9.34
CA THR A 646 3.89 3.67 8.54
C THR A 646 3.71 3.96 7.06
N LEU A 647 4.78 4.36 6.38
CA LEU A 647 4.87 4.44 4.93
C LEU A 647 5.76 3.30 4.44
N ASP A 648 5.21 2.38 3.66
CA ASP A 648 5.94 1.23 3.12
C ASP A 648 6.12 1.37 1.60
N PHE A 649 7.33 1.70 1.16
CA PHE A 649 7.68 1.94 -0.23
C PHE A 649 8.41 0.72 -0.83
N ALA A 650 7.75 0.03 -1.76
CA ALA A 650 8.37 -1.07 -2.51
C ALA A 650 9.19 -0.60 -3.72
N ASP A 651 8.96 0.63 -4.21
CA ASP A 651 9.70 1.26 -5.31
C ASP A 651 10.36 2.59 -4.88
N ALA A 652 11.07 3.24 -5.80
CA ALA A 652 11.81 4.46 -5.53
C ALA A 652 10.89 5.67 -5.30
N VAL A 653 11.31 6.52 -4.37
CA VAL A 653 10.67 7.81 -4.05
C VAL A 653 11.65 8.92 -4.38
N ASP A 654 11.20 9.88 -5.19
CA ASP A 654 11.97 11.06 -5.59
C ASP A 654 11.07 12.29 -5.50
N LEU A 655 11.24 13.07 -4.43
CA LEU A 655 10.48 14.29 -4.15
C LEU A 655 11.28 15.57 -4.43
N THR A 656 12.46 15.48 -5.06
CA THR A 656 13.36 16.63 -5.29
C THR A 656 12.75 17.82 -6.04
N ASN A 657 11.64 17.61 -6.75
CA ASN A 657 10.92 18.65 -7.51
C ASN A 657 9.60 19.10 -6.85
N ALA A 658 9.28 18.62 -5.64
CA ALA A 658 8.07 19.00 -4.93
C ALA A 658 8.17 20.43 -4.34
N THR A 659 7.02 21.07 -4.12
CA THR A 659 6.95 22.33 -3.34
C THR A 659 6.91 22.07 -1.84
N ASP A 660 6.31 20.95 -1.45
CA ASP A 660 6.26 20.38 -0.12
C ASP A 660 6.56 18.88 -0.28
N ASP A 661 7.50 18.28 0.46
CA ASP A 661 7.89 16.89 0.18
C ASP A 661 7.12 15.86 0.99
N LEU A 662 7.39 15.70 2.29
CA LEU A 662 6.60 14.85 3.18
C LEU A 662 5.92 15.70 4.25
N THR A 663 4.61 15.82 4.10
CA THR A 663 3.74 16.62 4.95
C THR A 663 2.87 15.71 5.81
N ILE A 664 2.99 15.82 7.14
CA ILE A 664 2.21 15.02 8.09
C ILE A 664 1.39 15.88 9.05
N ASP A 665 0.24 15.38 9.50
CA ASP A 665 -0.61 16.03 10.51
C ASP A 665 -1.12 15.01 11.54
N ASP A 666 -1.11 15.39 12.81
CA ASP A 666 -1.32 14.56 14.01
C ASP A 666 -0.30 13.45 14.31
N THR A 667 0.67 13.23 13.43
CA THR A 667 1.64 12.13 13.56
C THR A 667 2.62 12.34 14.71
N LYS A 668 2.69 11.35 15.59
CA LYS A 668 3.64 11.23 16.70
C LYS A 668 4.78 10.28 16.38
N LYS A 669 4.48 9.23 15.61
CA LYS A 669 5.47 8.22 15.20
C LYS A 669 5.40 8.06 13.70
N LEU A 670 6.55 8.23 13.05
CA LEU A 670 6.71 8.01 11.62
C LEU A 670 7.68 6.86 11.40
N THR A 671 7.19 5.79 10.79
CA THR A 671 8.02 4.69 10.28
C THR A 671 8.03 4.74 8.76
N ILE A 672 9.22 4.70 8.15
CA ILE A 672 9.38 4.57 6.69
C ILE A 672 10.19 3.30 6.41
N ASN A 673 9.62 2.41 5.60
CA ASN A 673 10.34 1.28 5.02
C ASN A 673 10.54 1.57 3.53
N ALA A 674 11.78 1.54 3.05
CA ALA A 674 12.09 1.82 1.65
C ALA A 674 12.91 0.69 1.05
N SER A 675 12.32 -0.03 0.08
CA SER A 675 12.98 -1.14 -0.62
C SER A 675 13.96 -0.65 -1.70
N LYS A 676 13.79 0.59 -2.19
CA LYS A 676 14.67 1.26 -3.15
C LYS A 676 15.06 2.65 -2.63
N ALA A 677 15.69 3.46 -3.49
CA ALA A 677 16.14 4.79 -3.13
C ALA A 677 14.97 5.65 -2.61
N LEU A 678 15.19 6.29 -1.47
CA LEU A 678 14.27 7.23 -0.84
C LEU A 678 14.91 8.61 -0.89
N ASP A 679 14.29 9.56 -1.56
CA ASP A 679 14.70 10.96 -1.58
C ASP A 679 13.49 11.85 -1.25
N LEU A 680 13.52 12.44 -0.06
CA LEU A 680 12.47 13.31 0.46
C LEU A 680 12.70 14.79 0.10
N GLY A 681 13.58 15.13 -0.84
CA GLY A 681 13.75 16.50 -1.30
C GLY A 681 14.11 17.47 -0.18
N THR A 682 13.27 18.46 0.09
CA THR A 682 13.47 19.42 1.20
C THR A 682 13.13 18.87 2.59
N GLY A 683 12.49 17.70 2.68
CA GLY A 683 12.38 16.86 3.87
C GLY A 683 10.98 16.75 4.48
N ILE A 684 10.90 16.75 5.82
CA ILE A 684 9.65 16.48 6.56
C ILE A 684 9.09 17.79 7.13
N SER A 685 7.86 18.13 6.76
CA SER A 685 7.10 19.28 7.24
C SER A 685 5.82 18.88 7.97
N ASN A 686 5.33 19.74 8.86
CA ASN A 686 4.07 19.56 9.58
C ASN A 686 3.14 20.76 9.34
N VAL A 687 1.87 20.49 9.04
CA VAL A 687 0.88 21.49 8.58
C VAL A 687 0.27 22.28 9.73
N THR A 688 0.12 21.67 10.91
CA THR A 688 -0.55 22.33 12.04
C THR A 688 0.44 23.12 12.89
N ALA A 689 -0.01 24.28 13.39
CA ALA A 689 0.78 25.23 14.19
C ALA A 689 1.28 24.69 15.56
N GLY A 690 1.25 23.38 15.77
CA GLY A 690 1.78 22.69 16.94
C GLY A 690 2.30 21.32 16.52
N ASP A 691 3.61 21.21 16.41
CA ASP A 691 4.31 19.95 16.16
C ASP A 691 3.96 18.88 17.20
N LYS A 692 3.79 17.63 16.74
CA LYS A 692 3.50 16.44 17.55
C LYS A 692 4.46 15.27 17.31
N LEU A 693 5.38 15.34 16.35
CA LEU A 693 6.26 14.22 15.99
C LEU A 693 7.26 13.96 17.11
N GLU A 694 7.22 12.76 17.68
CA GLU A 694 8.08 12.34 18.79
C GLU A 694 9.15 11.34 18.33
N GLU A 695 8.89 10.57 17.26
CA GLU A 695 9.76 9.47 16.81
C GLU A 695 9.81 9.38 15.27
N ILE A 696 11.02 9.29 14.71
CA ILE A 696 11.26 8.94 13.30
C ILE A 696 12.07 7.64 13.25
N LYS A 697 11.58 6.67 12.49
CA LYS A 697 12.27 5.42 12.19
C LYS A 697 12.29 5.18 10.68
N VAL A 698 13.48 4.97 10.11
CA VAL A 698 13.64 4.69 8.66
C VAL A 698 14.51 3.46 8.45
N THR A 699 14.04 2.54 7.61
CA THR A 699 14.79 1.36 7.16
C THR A 699 14.88 1.35 5.64
N GLY A 700 16.03 1.77 5.11
CA GLY A 700 16.31 1.82 3.67
C GLY A 700 17.18 0.65 3.21
N SER A 701 16.70 -0.09 2.22
CA SER A 701 17.47 -1.14 1.53
C SER A 701 18.35 -0.59 0.39
N ASP A 702 18.32 0.72 0.14
CA ASP A 702 19.14 1.46 -0.84
C ASP A 702 19.63 2.78 -0.21
N ALA A 703 19.94 3.80 -1.01
CA ALA A 703 20.29 5.14 -0.56
C ALA A 703 19.07 5.85 0.04
N VAL A 704 19.32 6.62 1.10
CA VAL A 704 18.29 7.39 1.82
C VAL A 704 18.74 8.84 1.91
N ASP A 705 17.95 9.75 1.38
CA ASP A 705 18.06 11.19 1.56
C ASP A 705 16.79 11.69 2.26
N MET A 706 16.98 12.19 3.48
CA MET A 706 15.87 12.66 4.32
C MET A 706 15.54 14.14 4.11
N GLY A 707 16.35 14.88 3.35
CA GLY A 707 16.27 16.33 3.32
C GLY A 707 16.37 16.93 4.73
N LYS A 708 15.59 17.98 5.02
CA LYS A 708 15.56 18.64 6.33
C LYS A 708 14.50 18.03 7.24
N ILE A 709 14.84 17.86 8.50
CA ILE A 709 13.87 17.46 9.53
C ILE A 709 13.42 18.75 10.26
N LEU A 710 12.24 19.27 9.89
CA LEU A 710 11.75 20.61 10.32
C LEU A 710 10.85 20.58 11.57
N ASN A 711 10.83 19.48 12.31
CA ASN A 711 9.74 19.17 13.23
C ASN A 711 10.27 18.57 14.55
N SER A 712 10.59 19.43 15.52
CA SER A 712 11.69 19.17 16.45
C SER A 712 11.53 19.61 17.91
N ASP A 713 10.50 20.38 18.28
CA ASP A 713 10.30 20.75 19.69
C ASP A 713 9.72 19.58 20.51
N LYS A 714 9.20 18.55 19.82
CA LYS A 714 8.69 17.30 20.39
C LYS A 714 9.49 16.05 20.01
N LEU A 715 10.33 16.11 18.98
CA LEU A 715 11.09 14.96 18.48
C LEU A 715 12.10 14.48 19.52
N LYS A 716 11.95 13.22 19.97
CA LYS A 716 12.78 12.59 21.01
C LYS A 716 13.75 11.58 20.44
N THR A 717 13.31 10.81 19.43
CA THR A 717 14.10 9.68 18.91
C THR A 717 14.14 9.71 17.39
N VAL A 718 15.34 9.55 16.84
CA VAL A 718 15.58 9.38 15.40
C VAL A 718 16.46 8.16 15.18
N ASN A 719 15.97 7.19 14.41
CA ASN A 719 16.69 5.97 14.06
C ASN A 719 16.59 5.72 12.54
N ILE A 720 17.69 5.93 11.81
CA ILE A 720 17.71 5.84 10.35
C ILE A 720 18.83 4.89 9.92
N THR A 721 18.47 3.91 9.11
CA THR A 721 19.42 2.95 8.53
C THR A 721 19.28 2.93 7.01
N ALA A 722 20.42 2.88 6.31
CA ALA A 722 20.51 2.74 4.86
C ALA A 722 21.59 1.72 4.51
N THR A 723 21.36 0.85 3.53
CA THR A 723 22.41 -0.08 3.05
C THR A 723 23.43 0.63 2.15
N LYS A 724 23.04 1.76 1.53
CA LYS A 724 23.92 2.65 0.76
C LYS A 724 24.10 3.97 1.50
N ASP A 725 24.34 5.06 0.78
CA ASP A 725 24.64 6.35 1.40
C ASP A 725 23.39 6.91 2.08
N LEU A 726 23.58 7.47 3.28
CA LEU A 726 22.58 8.18 4.07
C LEU A 726 22.93 9.66 4.09
N THR A 727 21.99 10.50 3.69
CA THR A 727 22.10 11.97 3.73
C THR A 727 20.95 12.56 4.54
N ILE A 728 21.27 13.55 5.37
CA ILE A 728 20.31 14.37 6.11
C ILE A 728 20.79 15.81 6.01
N ASP A 729 19.98 16.72 5.49
CA ASP A 729 20.40 18.10 5.24
C ASP A 729 20.48 18.97 6.48
N ASP A 730 19.57 18.80 7.44
CA ASP A 730 19.54 19.58 8.68
C ASP A 730 18.62 18.96 9.76
N PHE A 731 18.99 19.14 11.01
CA PHE A 731 18.18 18.88 12.21
C PHE A 731 17.82 20.21 12.86
N LYS A 732 16.72 20.82 12.40
CA LYS A 732 16.29 22.12 12.93
C LYS A 732 15.67 21.96 14.31
N ASP A 733 15.90 22.90 15.24
CA ASP A 733 15.16 23.09 16.51
C ASP A 733 14.99 21.85 17.44
N VAL A 734 15.98 20.94 17.53
CA VAL A 734 15.94 19.63 18.24
C VAL A 734 15.95 19.67 19.79
N ARG A 735 15.19 20.57 20.41
CA ARG A 735 15.17 20.77 21.88
C ARG A 735 14.89 19.49 22.67
N ALA A 736 13.98 18.64 22.18
CA ALA A 736 13.52 17.45 22.89
C ALA A 736 14.28 16.16 22.52
N LEU A 737 15.24 16.23 21.59
CA LEU A 737 15.91 15.05 21.05
C LEU A 737 16.81 14.42 22.12
N THR A 738 16.54 13.16 22.46
CA THR A 738 17.30 12.39 23.45
C THR A 738 18.18 11.32 22.82
N ASP A 739 17.76 10.72 21.71
CA ASP A 739 18.45 9.58 21.11
C ASP A 739 18.51 9.68 19.59
N LEU A 740 19.71 9.59 19.04
CA LEU A 740 19.98 9.64 17.60
C LEU A 740 20.83 8.43 17.18
N THR A 741 20.33 7.66 16.21
CA THR A 741 21.08 6.55 15.59
C THR A 741 21.00 6.66 14.07
N LEU A 742 22.17 6.74 13.43
CA LEU A 742 22.32 6.86 11.98
C LEU A 742 23.30 5.79 11.48
N GLU A 743 22.89 4.98 10.51
CA GLU A 743 23.73 3.96 9.90
C GLU A 743 23.61 3.99 8.37
N GLY A 744 24.75 3.97 7.69
CA GLY A 744 24.85 4.00 6.24
C GLY A 744 26.10 3.33 5.72
N LYS A 745 26.22 3.18 4.40
CA LYS A 745 27.50 2.93 3.74
C LYS A 745 28.45 4.10 4.00
N SER A 746 27.99 5.30 3.65
CA SER A 746 28.53 6.60 4.07
C SER A 746 27.39 7.36 4.77
N VAL A 747 27.72 8.21 5.74
CA VAL A 747 26.72 9.04 6.42
C VAL A 747 27.13 10.50 6.30
N THR A 748 26.26 11.32 5.72
CA THR A 748 26.42 12.77 5.66
C THR A 748 25.28 13.43 6.42
N VAL A 749 25.64 14.23 7.42
CA VAL A 749 24.72 15.11 8.13
C VAL A 749 25.13 16.54 7.84
N GLY A 750 24.26 17.27 7.18
CA GLY A 750 24.45 18.63 6.75
C GLY A 750 24.89 18.79 5.30
N THR A 751 24.81 20.04 4.84
CA THR A 751 25.29 20.44 3.51
C THR A 751 26.25 21.62 3.65
N THR A 752 27.08 21.85 2.64
CA THR A 752 27.94 23.05 2.57
C THR A 752 27.17 24.35 2.34
N SER A 753 25.84 24.29 2.19
CA SER A 753 24.98 25.42 1.80
C SER A 753 23.97 25.84 2.86
N THR A 754 23.75 25.01 3.89
CA THR A 754 22.79 25.24 4.97
C THR A 754 23.50 25.15 6.33
N GLN A 755 22.97 25.84 7.34
CA GLN A 755 23.48 25.73 8.70
C GLN A 755 22.97 24.41 9.25
N ALA A 756 23.80 23.37 9.22
CA ALA A 756 23.34 22.02 9.46
C ALA A 756 24.15 21.34 10.54
N ALA A 757 23.46 20.98 11.61
CA ALA A 757 24.06 20.29 12.75
C ALA A 757 22.98 19.80 13.71
N ILE A 758 23.34 18.84 14.54
CA ILE A 758 22.47 18.26 15.54
C ILE A 758 22.40 19.24 16.72
N GLY A 759 21.44 20.18 16.67
CA GLY A 759 21.24 21.18 17.73
C GLY A 759 21.80 22.58 17.46
N THR A 760 22.11 22.93 16.21
CA THR A 760 22.38 24.34 15.84
C THR A 760 21.09 25.15 15.77
N ASN A 761 21.17 26.46 16.06
CA ASN A 761 20.07 27.36 16.50
C ASN A 761 19.56 27.11 17.91
N THR A 762 19.15 25.89 18.24
CA THR A 762 18.65 25.56 19.58
C THR A 762 19.24 24.25 20.08
N ALA A 763 20.12 24.33 21.09
CA ALA A 763 20.73 23.16 21.71
C ALA A 763 19.65 22.19 22.23
N ALA A 764 19.88 20.88 22.07
CA ALA A 764 19.08 19.87 22.73
C ALA A 764 19.14 20.08 24.26
N ASP A 765 18.01 19.93 24.94
CA ASP A 765 17.98 20.07 26.40
C ASP A 765 18.72 18.90 27.06
N ALA A 766 18.53 17.66 26.57
CA ALA A 766 19.27 16.48 27.02
C ALA A 766 19.39 15.44 25.90
N LEU A 767 20.62 15.14 25.47
CA LEU A 767 20.93 14.15 24.42
C LEU A 767 21.66 12.95 25.06
N ASN A 768 20.93 11.88 25.36
CA ASN A 768 21.46 10.71 26.06
C ASN A 768 22.45 9.93 25.20
N SER A 769 22.12 9.73 23.92
CA SER A 769 22.95 8.95 23.01
C SER A 769 22.94 9.48 21.57
N VAL A 770 24.13 9.50 20.97
CA VAL A 770 24.34 9.73 19.53
C VAL A 770 25.19 8.59 19.00
N SER A 771 24.70 7.90 17.98
CA SER A 771 25.42 6.83 17.27
C SER A 771 25.39 7.11 15.77
N ILE A 772 26.56 7.30 15.15
CA ILE A 772 26.68 7.54 13.71
C ILE A 772 27.69 6.55 13.13
N THR A 773 27.25 5.68 12.23
CA THR A 773 28.08 4.61 11.69
C THR A 773 28.09 4.60 10.17
N ALA A 774 29.28 4.73 9.58
CA ALA A 774 29.54 4.45 8.17
C ALA A 774 30.26 3.10 8.02
N THR A 775 29.59 2.13 7.40
CA THR A 775 30.08 0.74 7.28
C THR A 775 31.15 0.56 6.21
N ASN A 776 31.19 1.43 5.19
CA ASN A 776 32.13 1.30 4.07
C ASN A 776 32.57 2.64 3.43
N GLY A 777 32.28 3.75 4.09
CA GLY A 777 32.51 5.10 3.59
C GLY A 777 32.87 6.05 4.72
N ASP A 778 32.76 7.35 4.45
CA ASP A 778 33.05 8.40 5.42
C ASP A 778 31.81 8.73 6.27
N VAL A 779 32.05 9.20 7.48
CA VAL A 779 31.11 10.01 8.24
C VAL A 779 31.48 11.48 8.04
N LYS A 780 30.54 12.28 7.55
CA LYS A 780 30.71 13.72 7.31
C LYS A 780 29.64 14.49 8.07
N LEU A 781 30.07 15.33 9.00
CA LEU A 781 29.20 16.31 9.66
C LEU A 781 29.59 17.68 9.13
N GLN A 782 28.64 18.38 8.52
CA GLN A 782 28.92 19.55 7.72
C GLN A 782 28.10 20.77 8.14
N SER A 783 28.76 21.92 8.32
CA SER A 783 28.10 23.21 8.44
C SER A 783 28.62 24.23 7.42
N SER A 784 27.73 25.17 7.07
CA SER A 784 28.05 26.34 6.25
C SER A 784 28.43 27.58 7.06
N THR A 785 28.48 27.56 8.39
CA THR A 785 28.93 28.71 9.19
C THR A 785 30.15 28.39 10.05
N ASN A 786 30.95 29.43 10.32
CA ASN A 786 32.18 29.29 11.12
C ASN A 786 31.85 29.07 12.59
N ASN A 787 32.63 28.22 13.26
CA ASN A 787 32.52 27.82 14.67
C ASN A 787 31.18 27.17 15.02
N ASP A 788 30.58 26.47 14.05
CA ASP A 788 29.34 25.77 14.25
C ASP A 788 29.52 24.48 15.05
N LYS A 789 28.59 24.26 15.97
CA LYS A 789 28.57 23.12 16.89
C LYS A 789 27.81 21.97 16.25
N LEU A 790 28.54 21.05 15.63
CA LEU A 790 27.98 19.93 14.86
C LEU A 790 27.07 19.02 15.69
N ILE A 791 27.41 18.82 16.96
CA ILE A 791 26.57 18.18 17.98
C ILE A 791 26.51 19.14 19.18
N ASN A 792 25.33 19.66 19.50
CA ASN A 792 25.14 20.70 20.51
C ASN A 792 24.00 20.39 21.50
N ALA A 793 24.35 20.21 22.77
CA ALA A 793 23.38 19.91 23.83
C ALA A 793 23.73 20.62 25.15
N LYS A 794 22.76 20.73 26.06
CA LYS A 794 23.04 21.16 27.45
C LYS A 794 23.53 19.99 28.27
N GLU A 795 22.73 18.93 28.37
CA GLU A 795 23.11 17.64 28.94
C GLU A 795 23.43 16.67 27.79
N LEU A 796 24.55 15.95 27.86
CA LEU A 796 25.02 15.06 26.81
C LEU A 796 25.62 13.80 27.42
N GLY A 797 25.08 12.64 27.05
CA GLY A 797 25.59 11.34 27.48
C GLY A 797 26.76 10.86 26.62
N THR A 798 26.48 9.87 25.76
CA THR A 798 27.50 9.20 24.92
C THR A 798 27.34 9.54 23.45
N VAL A 799 28.41 10.03 22.83
CA VAL A 799 28.56 10.18 21.37
C VAL A 799 29.47 9.07 20.86
N THR A 800 29.00 8.28 19.90
CA THR A 800 29.80 7.25 19.21
C THR A 800 29.74 7.50 17.71
N ILE A 801 30.90 7.68 17.09
CA ILE A 801 31.01 7.84 15.64
C ILE A 801 32.02 6.82 15.10
N SER A 802 31.59 5.98 14.16
CA SER A 802 32.44 4.97 13.51
C SER A 802 32.45 5.11 12.00
N ALA A 803 33.63 5.04 11.39
CA ALA A 803 33.83 4.91 9.95
C ALA A 803 34.71 3.69 9.67
N ASP A 804 34.09 2.52 9.51
CA ASP A 804 34.75 1.21 9.49
C ASP A 804 35.78 1.06 8.37
N LYS A 805 35.58 1.79 7.27
CA LYS A 805 36.47 1.80 6.08
C LYS A 805 36.87 3.21 5.63
N GLY A 806 36.23 4.26 6.12
CA GLY A 806 36.50 5.64 5.72
C GLY A 806 37.11 6.50 6.82
N SER A 807 36.75 7.77 6.78
CA SER A 807 37.20 8.82 7.69
C SER A 807 36.02 9.43 8.45
N ILE A 808 36.32 10.10 9.55
CA ILE A 808 35.40 11.00 10.24
C ILE A 808 35.85 12.43 9.93
N TYR A 809 34.97 13.19 9.29
CA TYR A 809 35.18 14.59 8.95
C TYR A 809 34.10 15.46 9.59
N GLY A 810 34.55 16.48 10.33
CA GLY A 810 33.75 17.67 10.64
C GLY A 810 34.22 18.79 9.72
N ASN A 811 33.32 19.59 9.16
CA ASN A 811 33.73 20.77 8.39
C ASN A 811 33.25 22.07 9.07
N ASP A 812 34.01 23.13 8.79
CA ASP A 812 33.75 24.52 9.12
C ASP A 812 34.04 25.31 7.83
N GLN A 813 33.28 26.36 7.53
CA GLN A 813 33.49 27.16 6.31
C GLN A 813 34.91 27.76 6.24
N THR A 814 35.54 28.02 7.39
CA THR A 814 36.95 28.40 7.47
C THR A 814 37.68 27.52 8.48
N VAL A 815 38.23 26.40 8.03
CA VAL A 815 39.17 25.63 8.86
C VAL A 815 40.49 26.41 8.93
N SER A 816 40.60 27.35 9.87
CA SER A 816 41.88 27.92 10.29
C SER A 816 42.68 26.86 11.04
N SER A 817 44.01 26.89 10.95
CA SER A 817 44.89 26.04 11.75
C SER A 817 44.76 26.28 13.26
N THR A 818 44.07 27.33 13.70
CA THR A 818 43.94 27.74 15.10
C THR A 818 42.58 27.44 15.76
N ASP A 819 41.47 27.48 15.02
CA ASP A 819 40.13 27.58 15.64
C ASP A 819 39.31 26.27 15.59
N GLY A 820 39.76 25.27 14.81
CA GLY A 820 39.15 23.93 14.76
C GLY A 820 37.67 23.90 14.31
N ALA A 821 37.10 22.70 14.14
CA ALA A 821 35.66 22.52 13.87
C ALA A 821 35.00 21.83 15.07
N TYR A 822 33.98 22.47 15.68
CA TYR A 822 33.28 21.94 16.85
C TYR A 822 32.46 20.70 16.51
N LEU A 823 33.05 19.51 16.70
CA LEU A 823 32.34 18.25 16.54
C LEU A 823 31.29 18.08 17.65
N VAL A 824 31.67 18.36 18.89
CA VAL A 824 30.82 18.21 20.08
C VAL A 824 30.95 19.44 20.96
N TYR A 825 29.82 20.00 21.38
CA TYR A 825 29.72 21.06 22.37
C TYR A 825 28.62 20.74 23.38
N ALA A 826 28.98 20.69 24.66
CA ALA A 826 28.08 20.40 25.78
C ALA A 826 28.24 21.38 26.94
N GLN A 827 27.25 21.40 27.84
CA GLN A 827 27.27 22.15 29.09
C GLN A 827 26.91 21.23 30.28
N ASP A 828 27.43 20.00 30.24
CA ASP A 828 27.03 18.92 31.15
C ASP A 828 27.93 18.91 32.41
N GLU A 829 27.31 19.05 33.57
CA GLU A 829 27.99 19.04 34.87
C GLU A 829 28.44 17.64 35.31
N ASN A 830 27.81 16.57 34.80
CA ASN A 830 28.18 15.18 35.09
C ASN A 830 29.29 14.64 34.17
N GLY A 831 29.62 15.39 33.10
CA GLY A 831 30.62 15.02 32.11
C GLY A 831 30.04 14.26 30.91
N ILE A 832 30.81 14.21 29.83
CA ILE A 832 30.39 13.59 28.55
C ILE A 832 31.31 12.43 28.15
N THR A 833 30.81 11.52 27.31
CA THR A 833 31.61 10.44 26.70
C THR A 833 31.62 10.54 25.18
N VAL A 834 32.80 10.52 24.55
CA VAL A 834 32.96 10.60 23.08
C VAL A 834 33.86 9.47 22.55
N ASN A 835 33.31 8.58 21.75
CA ASN A 835 34.01 7.44 21.16
C ASN A 835 34.11 7.62 19.64
N LEU A 836 35.33 7.71 19.12
CA LEU A 836 35.58 7.85 17.68
C LEU A 836 36.42 6.69 17.17
N SER A 837 36.00 6.10 16.05
CA SER A 837 36.72 5.02 15.38
C SER A 837 36.75 5.24 13.88
N ALA A 838 37.92 5.21 13.25
CA ALA A 838 38.01 5.35 11.80
C ALA A 838 39.17 4.55 11.20
N LYS A 839 39.08 4.27 9.90
CA LYS A 839 40.14 3.60 9.16
C LYS A 839 41.22 4.55 8.64
N SER A 840 40.83 5.76 8.22
CA SER A 840 41.71 6.66 7.46
C SER A 840 42.08 7.93 8.23
N ASN A 841 41.11 8.79 8.55
CA ASN A 841 41.38 10.05 9.26
C ASN A 841 40.26 10.37 10.28
N ILE A 842 40.61 11.10 11.34
CA ILE A 842 39.68 11.77 12.26
C ILE A 842 40.14 13.22 12.37
N LYS A 843 39.54 14.14 11.61
CA LYS A 843 40.00 15.54 11.54
C LYS A 843 38.95 16.51 11.00
N ALA A 844 39.20 17.80 11.18
CA ALA A 844 38.43 18.81 10.45
C ALA A 844 38.91 18.89 8.99
N PHE A 845 37.96 18.93 8.04
CA PHE A 845 38.27 18.97 6.61
C PHE A 845 37.16 19.67 5.81
N ASP A 846 37.48 20.80 5.18
CA ASP A 846 36.54 21.56 4.33
C ASP A 846 36.59 21.17 2.84
N GLY A 847 37.39 20.15 2.48
CA GLY A 847 37.67 19.78 1.09
C GLY A 847 39.03 20.27 0.57
N THR A 848 39.60 21.31 1.20
CA THR A 848 40.84 21.98 0.76
C THR A 848 41.87 22.09 1.89
N ASN A 849 41.44 22.46 3.09
CA ASN A 849 42.24 22.66 4.29
C ASN A 849 41.98 21.56 5.32
N SER A 850 42.96 21.30 6.19
CA SER A 850 42.85 20.34 7.29
C SER A 850 43.13 21.03 8.62
N GLY A 851 42.35 20.70 9.66
CA GLY A 851 42.50 21.24 11.01
C GLY A 851 42.05 20.22 12.07
N ALA A 852 41.94 20.67 13.32
CA ALA A 852 41.53 19.82 14.44
C ALA A 852 40.00 19.79 14.61
N LEU A 853 39.44 18.64 15.01
CA LEU A 853 38.08 18.59 15.55
C LEU A 853 38.09 19.07 17.01
N VAL A 854 37.07 19.79 17.45
CA VAL A 854 36.95 20.25 18.84
C VAL A 854 35.85 19.47 19.57
N VAL A 855 36.19 18.94 20.74
CA VAL A 855 35.27 18.36 21.71
C VAL A 855 35.30 19.22 22.96
N GLU A 856 34.21 19.91 23.25
CA GLU A 856 34.12 20.83 24.38
C GLU A 856 32.96 20.48 25.32
N ASN A 857 33.27 20.36 26.61
CA ASN A 857 32.26 20.38 27.67
C ASN A 857 32.54 21.54 28.63
N THR A 858 31.70 22.57 28.61
CA THR A 858 32.01 23.81 29.33
C THR A 858 31.86 23.70 30.84
N LYS A 859 31.12 22.71 31.35
CA LYS A 859 30.78 22.61 32.78
C LYS A 859 31.35 21.40 33.51
N GLY A 860 31.96 20.46 32.81
CA GLY A 860 32.38 19.19 33.42
C GLY A 860 33.44 18.45 32.61
N ASN A 861 33.61 17.17 32.95
CA ASN A 861 34.65 16.31 32.39
C ASN A 861 34.36 15.87 30.94
N VAL A 862 35.41 15.45 30.24
CA VAL A 862 35.32 14.74 28.95
C VAL A 862 36.03 13.39 29.08
N THR A 863 35.30 12.31 28.82
CA THR A 863 35.88 10.98 28.60
C THR A 863 35.88 10.68 27.11
N ALA A 864 37.02 10.34 26.54
CA ALA A 864 37.14 10.09 25.11
C ALA A 864 37.87 8.78 24.80
N THR A 865 37.40 8.04 23.80
CA THR A 865 38.10 6.88 23.24
C THR A 865 38.37 7.10 21.76
N LEU A 866 39.62 6.90 21.34
CA LEU A 866 40.02 6.90 19.94
C LEU A 866 40.51 5.52 19.54
N SER A 867 40.08 5.03 18.38
CA SER A 867 40.46 3.70 17.90
C SER A 867 40.50 3.61 16.38
N GLY A 868 41.07 2.51 15.88
CA GLY A 868 41.17 2.22 14.46
C GLY A 868 42.55 2.58 13.89
N ASP A 869 42.67 2.52 12.57
CA ASP A 869 43.96 2.75 11.89
C ASP A 869 44.15 4.21 11.45
N ALA A 870 43.21 5.09 11.78
CA ALA A 870 43.23 6.49 11.39
C ALA A 870 44.32 7.30 12.10
N ALA A 871 44.79 8.35 11.42
CA ALA A 871 45.46 9.48 12.07
C ALA A 871 44.39 10.46 12.60
N ALA A 872 44.56 10.95 13.83
CA ALA A 872 43.60 11.83 14.49
C ALA A 872 44.19 13.21 14.78
N ASN A 873 43.41 14.27 14.56
CA ASN A 873 43.73 15.65 14.96
C ASN A 873 42.56 16.26 15.74
N ILE A 874 42.69 16.40 17.06
CA ILE A 874 41.55 16.72 17.95
C ILE A 874 41.97 17.62 19.12
N VAL A 875 41.16 18.62 19.44
CA VAL A 875 41.24 19.47 20.64
C VAL A 875 40.16 19.05 21.63
N TYR A 876 40.52 18.91 22.90
CA TYR A 876 39.62 18.62 24.01
C TYR A 876 39.63 19.79 25.00
N ASN A 877 38.48 20.42 25.20
CA ASN A 877 38.30 21.53 26.15
C ASN A 877 37.31 21.15 27.24
N THR A 878 37.65 21.44 28.50
CA THR A 878 36.79 21.12 29.66
C THR A 878 36.70 22.29 30.62
N GLY A 879 35.55 22.43 31.29
CA GLY A 879 35.36 23.41 32.38
C GLY A 879 35.47 24.89 31.95
N THR A 880 35.28 25.21 30.68
CA THR A 880 35.46 26.58 30.13
C THR A 880 34.44 27.61 30.64
N ALA A 881 33.33 27.18 31.26
CA ALA A 881 32.38 28.06 31.89
C ALA A 881 32.95 28.65 33.18
N THR A 882 32.64 29.92 33.46
CA THR A 882 33.15 30.62 34.66
C THR A 882 32.81 29.86 35.94
N GLY A 883 33.84 29.46 36.69
CA GLY A 883 33.73 28.73 37.96
C GLY A 883 33.45 27.23 37.82
N ALA A 884 33.46 26.68 36.60
CA ALA A 884 33.39 25.24 36.38
C ALA A 884 34.77 24.58 36.52
N THR A 885 34.77 23.29 36.78
CA THR A 885 35.95 22.42 36.72
C THR A 885 35.71 21.30 35.74
N GLY A 886 36.78 20.73 35.19
CA GLY A 886 36.72 19.66 34.21
C GLY A 886 38.11 19.12 33.90
N ALA A 887 38.18 17.80 33.76
CA ALA A 887 39.37 17.09 33.32
C ALA A 887 39.07 16.16 32.14
N VAL A 888 40.12 15.85 31.37
CA VAL A 888 40.03 14.96 30.22
C VAL A 888 40.57 13.57 30.55
N SER A 889 39.80 12.53 30.22
CA SER A 889 40.21 11.12 30.23
C SER A 889 40.22 10.58 28.80
N LEU A 890 41.38 10.57 28.16
CA LEU A 890 41.59 10.16 26.77
C LEU A 890 42.23 8.77 26.69
N ASN A 891 41.52 7.81 26.11
CA ASN A 891 42.04 6.50 25.77
C ASN A 891 42.20 6.33 24.25
N ALA A 892 43.40 6.58 23.75
CA ALA A 892 43.80 6.35 22.35
C ALA A 892 44.68 5.11 22.17
N SER A 893 44.73 4.20 23.15
CA SER A 893 45.60 3.00 23.10
C SER A 893 45.34 2.07 21.92
N ASN A 894 44.13 2.12 21.35
CA ASN A 894 43.72 1.34 20.18
C ASN A 894 43.80 2.13 18.85
N LEU A 895 44.30 3.37 18.87
CA LEU A 895 44.54 4.19 17.68
C LEU A 895 45.92 3.83 17.10
N LYS A 896 45.99 3.54 15.80
CA LYS A 896 47.25 3.11 15.17
C LYS A 896 47.89 4.14 14.24
N GLY A 897 47.14 5.12 13.74
CA GLY A 897 47.64 6.05 12.72
C GLY A 897 48.36 7.29 13.26
N GLY A 898 48.42 7.46 14.58
CA GLY A 898 49.02 8.62 15.24
C GLY A 898 47.98 9.64 15.71
N LEU A 899 48.36 10.45 16.70
CA LEU A 899 47.51 11.44 17.34
C LEU A 899 48.19 12.81 17.37
N THR A 900 47.50 13.84 16.92
CA THR A 900 47.80 15.23 17.27
C THR A 900 46.66 15.72 18.15
N ALA A 901 46.95 16.08 19.40
CA ALA A 901 45.94 16.54 20.33
C ALA A 901 46.35 17.71 21.20
N VAL A 902 45.38 18.56 21.52
CA VAL A 902 45.48 19.55 22.61
C VAL A 902 44.45 19.16 23.66
N VAL A 903 44.88 19.07 24.92
CA VAL A 903 44.05 18.66 26.06
C VAL A 903 44.05 19.80 27.07
N SER A 904 42.95 20.54 27.15
CA SER A 904 42.80 21.69 28.05
C SER A 904 41.93 21.31 29.26
N ASN A 905 42.54 21.29 30.43
CA ASN A 905 41.89 21.02 31.71
C ASN A 905 41.56 22.33 32.44
N THR A 906 40.54 22.32 33.30
CA THR A 906 40.21 23.47 34.14
C THR A 906 39.91 22.99 35.56
N ASP A 907 40.58 23.54 36.57
CA ASP A 907 40.26 23.29 37.97
C ASP A 907 40.20 24.61 38.75
N SER A 908 39.60 24.55 39.93
CA SER A 908 39.57 25.62 40.93
C SER A 908 40.88 25.67 41.73
N ASP A 909 41.09 26.75 42.48
CA ASP A 909 42.21 26.90 43.42
C ASP A 909 42.31 25.79 44.49
N SER A 910 41.27 24.96 44.64
CA SER A 910 41.22 23.81 45.55
C SER A 910 41.57 22.45 44.91
N ILE A 911 42.03 22.44 43.65
CA ILE A 911 42.68 21.35 42.88
C ILE A 911 42.29 19.92 43.33
N THR A 912 41.33 19.28 42.63
CA THR A 912 40.84 17.92 42.97
C THR A 912 40.64 16.99 41.77
N THR A 913 40.80 17.48 40.54
CA THR A 913 40.47 16.73 39.31
C THR A 913 41.67 15.94 38.78
N SER A 914 41.43 14.83 38.07
CA SER A 914 42.51 14.01 37.48
C SER A 914 42.31 13.82 35.99
N SER A 915 43.36 14.06 35.21
CA SER A 915 43.40 13.81 33.77
C SER A 915 44.21 12.55 33.47
N SER A 916 43.74 11.76 32.51
CA SER A 916 44.46 10.56 32.05
C SER A 916 44.52 10.49 30.54
N ILE A 917 45.66 10.13 29.99
CA ILE A 917 45.92 10.06 28.55
C ILE A 917 46.63 8.73 28.29
N SER A 918 46.15 7.95 27.33
CA SER A 918 46.80 6.71 26.89
C SER A 918 46.94 6.72 25.37
N LEU A 919 48.13 6.40 24.85
CA LEU A 919 48.47 6.50 23.44
C LEU A 919 48.64 5.13 22.79
N GLY A 920 48.38 5.08 21.49
CA GLY A 920 48.55 3.91 20.65
C GLY A 920 49.45 4.23 19.46
N ALA A 921 50.03 3.18 18.86
CA ALA A 921 50.87 3.31 17.69
C ALA A 921 50.82 2.02 16.86
N LYS A 922 50.94 2.14 15.54
CA LYS A 922 51.13 0.99 14.65
C LYS A 922 52.56 0.44 14.75
N ASP A 923 53.53 1.34 14.83
CA ASP A 923 54.96 1.06 14.83
C ASP A 923 55.75 2.23 15.45
N ALA A 924 57.05 2.04 15.63
CA ALA A 924 57.98 3.01 16.23
C ALA A 924 58.18 4.32 15.44
N ASN A 925 57.60 4.46 14.25
CA ASN A 925 57.63 5.72 13.48
C ASN A 925 56.30 6.47 13.53
N THR A 926 55.25 5.88 14.10
CA THR A 926 53.96 6.56 14.27
C THR A 926 54.12 7.68 15.29
N GLN A 927 53.84 8.92 14.89
CA GLN A 927 53.99 10.09 15.75
C GLN A 927 52.71 10.34 16.54
N ASN A 928 52.87 10.54 17.84
CA ASN A 928 51.86 11.13 18.70
C ASN A 928 52.41 12.44 19.27
N THR A 929 51.64 13.52 19.16
CA THR A 929 51.97 14.84 19.69
C THR A 929 50.78 15.31 20.51
N VAL A 930 50.98 15.42 21.82
CA VAL A 930 49.95 15.84 22.76
C VAL A 930 50.44 17.03 23.57
N THR A 931 49.71 18.14 23.50
CA THR A 931 49.89 19.29 24.38
C THR A 931 48.86 19.23 25.48
N VAL A 932 49.29 19.28 26.74
CA VAL A 932 48.41 19.31 27.91
C VAL A 932 48.45 20.71 28.52
N ALA A 933 47.32 21.40 28.51
CA ALA A 933 47.14 22.77 28.97
C ALA A 933 46.18 22.85 30.17
N GLY A 934 46.16 24.02 30.82
CA GLY A 934 45.29 24.38 31.92
C GLY A 934 45.68 23.77 33.27
N THR A 935 44.71 23.69 34.19
CA THR A 935 44.94 23.30 35.59
C THR A 935 44.30 21.96 35.94
N VAL A 936 45.04 21.06 36.60
CA VAL A 936 44.57 19.73 37.06
C VAL A 936 45.36 19.25 38.29
N ASP A 937 44.79 18.42 39.19
CA ASP A 937 45.54 17.89 40.35
C ASP A 937 46.57 16.84 39.94
N THR A 938 46.07 15.79 39.31
CA THR A 938 46.86 14.64 38.89
C THR A 938 46.78 14.43 37.39
N LEU A 939 47.91 14.41 36.71
CA LEU A 939 48.03 14.02 35.29
C LEU A 939 48.63 12.62 35.17
N THR A 940 48.04 11.74 34.38
CA THR A 940 48.64 10.45 34.01
C THR A 940 48.73 10.34 32.50
N VAL A 941 49.93 10.11 31.96
CA VAL A 941 50.17 9.86 30.54
C VAL A 941 50.85 8.51 30.37
N ASN A 942 50.20 7.61 29.64
CA ASN A 942 50.76 6.34 29.18
C ASN A 942 51.02 6.46 27.68
N GLY A 943 52.30 6.55 27.29
CA GLY A 943 52.73 6.49 25.90
C GLY A 943 52.61 5.09 25.31
N SER A 944 53.21 4.91 24.15
CA SER A 944 53.02 3.78 23.26
C SER A 944 54.35 3.14 22.87
N GLY A 945 54.34 2.37 21.78
CA GLY A 945 55.56 1.89 21.13
C GLY A 945 56.06 2.81 20.01
N GLY A 946 55.48 4.02 19.89
CA GLY A 946 55.61 4.97 18.79
C GLY A 946 56.65 6.06 19.05
N LYS A 947 56.47 7.24 18.46
CA LYS A 947 57.20 8.46 18.84
C LYS A 947 56.25 9.37 19.58
N ASP A 948 56.34 9.36 20.90
CA ASP A 948 55.42 10.09 21.75
C ASP A 948 56.06 11.42 22.18
N THR A 949 55.43 12.53 21.81
CA THR A 949 55.81 13.89 22.22
C THR A 949 54.73 14.45 23.14
N ILE A 950 55.07 14.66 24.41
CA ILE A 950 54.19 15.26 25.41
C ILE A 950 54.74 16.63 25.77
N THR A 951 53.99 17.67 25.43
CA THR A 951 54.27 19.04 25.87
C THR A 951 53.34 19.39 27.02
N LEU A 952 53.91 19.83 28.13
CA LEU A 952 53.17 20.33 29.28
C LEU A 952 53.17 21.86 29.25
N GLY A 953 51.98 22.43 29.35
CA GLY A 953 51.77 23.86 29.25
C GLY A 953 51.71 24.37 27.80
N THR A 954 51.29 25.61 27.71
CA THR A 954 51.22 26.46 26.52
C THR A 954 51.96 27.75 26.83
N SER A 955 52.23 28.61 25.85
CA SER A 955 52.88 29.91 26.10
C SER A 955 52.05 30.89 26.95
N SER A 956 51.04 30.42 27.70
CA SER A 956 50.21 31.19 28.63
C SER A 956 50.62 30.87 30.08
N THR A 957 50.75 31.90 30.92
CA THR A 957 51.30 31.81 32.29
C THR A 957 50.28 31.31 33.32
N THR A 958 49.50 30.27 33.00
CA THR A 958 48.39 29.81 33.86
C THR A 958 48.26 28.29 34.00
N ASP A 959 49.09 27.51 33.32
CA ASP A 959 48.99 26.05 33.28
C ASP A 959 49.65 25.43 34.53
N LYS A 960 48.91 24.63 35.32
CA LYS A 960 49.37 24.15 36.64
C LYS A 960 48.96 22.71 36.93
N PHE A 961 49.85 21.93 37.56
CA PHE A 961 49.50 20.65 38.16
C PHE A 961 50.28 20.34 39.43
N GLN A 962 49.70 19.57 40.35
CA GLN A 962 50.38 19.16 41.58
C GLN A 962 51.24 17.93 41.35
N THR A 963 50.68 16.89 40.72
CA THR A 963 51.42 15.65 40.41
C THR A 963 51.17 15.16 38.99
N ALA A 964 52.19 14.59 38.37
CA ALA A 964 52.09 13.94 37.07
C ALA A 964 52.83 12.60 37.05
N THR A 965 52.30 11.62 36.34
CA THR A 965 52.97 10.35 36.00
C THR A 965 53.02 10.22 34.49
N ILE A 966 54.21 10.26 33.91
CA ILE A 966 54.43 10.24 32.46
C ILE A 966 55.31 9.04 32.12
N SER A 967 54.70 8.02 31.52
CA SER A 967 55.34 6.77 31.12
C SER A 967 55.28 6.63 29.61
N LEU A 968 56.29 7.09 28.88
CA LEU A 968 56.23 7.20 27.41
C LEU A 968 56.43 5.86 26.67
N GLY A 969 56.95 4.85 27.35
CA GLY A 969 57.02 3.50 26.79
C GLY A 969 58.35 3.24 26.07
N ALA A 970 58.27 2.75 24.84
CA ALA A 970 59.44 2.42 24.02
C ALA A 970 59.32 3.13 22.68
N GLY A 971 60.30 3.94 22.30
CA GLY A 971 60.09 4.85 21.19
C GLY A 971 61.27 5.77 20.96
N ALA A 972 61.01 6.88 20.29
CA ALA A 972 61.87 8.05 20.34
C ALA A 972 61.04 9.17 20.95
N ASP A 973 61.03 9.20 22.28
CA ASP A 973 59.98 9.85 23.05
C ASP A 973 60.49 11.17 23.67
N THR A 974 59.67 12.21 23.59
CA THR A 974 59.98 13.57 24.03
C THR A 974 59.04 14.00 25.15
N LEU A 975 59.62 14.43 26.27
CA LEU A 975 58.92 15.20 27.30
C LEU A 975 59.38 16.65 27.21
N ASP A 976 58.44 17.55 26.97
CA ASP A 976 58.69 18.98 26.84
C ASP A 976 57.95 19.73 27.94
N VAL A 977 58.70 20.42 28.79
CA VAL A 977 58.17 21.23 29.89
C VAL A 977 58.48 22.71 29.71
N SER A 978 58.87 23.15 28.51
CA SER A 978 59.35 24.51 28.28
C SER A 978 58.34 25.60 28.58
N ASN A 979 57.07 25.23 28.60
CA ASN A 979 55.94 26.13 28.83
C ASN A 979 55.32 25.95 30.21
N LEU A 980 55.98 25.23 31.12
CA LEU A 980 55.46 24.96 32.45
C LEU A 980 55.76 26.14 33.38
N ASP A 981 54.71 26.70 33.99
CA ASP A 981 54.83 27.81 34.94
C ASP A 981 55.18 27.28 36.35
N PRO A 982 55.93 28.04 37.18
CA PRO A 982 56.19 27.68 38.57
C PRO A 982 54.88 27.49 39.35
N TYR A 983 54.76 26.39 40.09
CA TYR A 983 53.52 26.06 40.79
C TYR A 983 53.29 26.97 42.01
N ALA A 984 54.34 27.20 42.79
CA ALA A 984 54.34 28.14 43.92
C ALA A 984 54.98 29.47 43.49
N THR A 985 54.29 30.60 43.71
CA THR A 985 54.88 31.93 43.59
C THR A 985 55.78 32.18 44.79
N ASP A 986 57.08 31.94 44.69
CA ASP A 986 57.99 32.84 45.40
C ASP A 986 58.24 34.09 44.55
N SER A 987 59.00 35.03 45.08
CA SER A 987 59.15 36.36 44.49
C SER A 987 60.21 36.43 43.39
N ASP A 988 60.90 35.33 43.07
CA ASP A 988 61.93 35.29 42.03
C ASP A 988 61.37 34.78 40.70
N SER A 989 61.87 35.38 39.61
CA SER A 989 61.42 35.12 38.24
C SER A 989 62.14 33.98 37.54
N ASP A 990 63.12 33.38 38.22
CA ASP A 990 64.16 32.55 37.59
C ASP A 990 64.01 31.04 37.96
N ASP A 991 62.82 30.65 38.46
CA ASP A 991 62.46 29.28 38.82
C ASP A 991 62.38 28.35 37.60
N GLY A 992 63.32 27.42 37.46
CA GLY A 992 63.32 26.37 36.44
C GLY A 992 62.90 25.01 36.97
N VAL A 993 63.45 23.94 36.39
CA VAL A 993 63.12 22.55 36.74
C VAL A 993 64.34 21.71 37.11
N ALA A 994 64.21 20.90 38.16
CA ALA A 994 65.19 19.88 38.49
C ALA A 994 64.70 18.52 37.99
N ALA A 995 65.31 18.04 36.91
CA ALA A 995 64.96 16.81 36.22
C ALA A 995 66.01 15.73 36.46
N ASN A 996 65.70 14.72 37.27
CA ASN A 996 66.60 13.60 37.52
C ASN A 996 66.15 12.34 36.78
N PHE A 997 66.75 12.05 35.62
CA PHE A 997 66.53 10.80 34.87
C PHE A 997 67.54 9.69 35.22
N GLY A 998 68.41 9.93 36.20
CA GLY A 998 69.36 8.96 36.71
C GLY A 998 68.72 7.84 37.54
N SER A 999 69.52 6.82 37.88
CA SER A 999 69.04 5.62 38.60
C SER A 999 68.96 5.77 40.13
N SER A 1000 69.36 6.92 40.68
CA SER A 1000 69.38 7.19 42.13
C SER A 1000 68.93 8.62 42.43
N SER A 1001 68.49 8.87 43.67
CA SER A 1001 68.18 10.22 44.13
C SER A 1001 69.42 11.12 44.10
N HIS A 1002 69.26 12.36 43.65
CA HIS A 1002 70.27 13.41 43.76
C HIS A 1002 69.93 14.32 44.94
N THR A 1003 70.91 14.67 45.76
CA THR A 1003 70.74 15.56 46.92
C THR A 1003 71.56 16.82 46.71
N PHE A 1004 70.88 17.96 46.61
CA PHE A 1004 71.52 19.27 46.65
C PHE A 1004 72.07 19.49 48.06
N THR A 1005 73.38 19.58 48.15
CA THR A 1005 74.07 19.68 49.45
C THR A 1005 74.41 21.14 49.72
N GLU A 1006 73.78 21.69 50.75
CA GLU A 1006 73.93 23.06 51.18
C GLU A 1006 74.84 23.18 52.40
N THR A 1007 75.36 24.38 52.64
CA THR A 1007 76.22 24.66 53.82
C THR A 1007 75.46 24.37 55.13
N ASP A 1008 74.15 24.62 55.16
CA ASP A 1008 73.25 24.15 56.21
C ASP A 1008 72.52 22.87 55.76
N SER A 1009 72.88 21.75 56.36
CA SER A 1009 72.26 20.44 56.08
C SER A 1009 70.73 20.40 56.27
N ALA A 1010 70.13 21.34 57.01
CA ALA A 1010 68.67 21.47 57.13
C ALA A 1010 67.98 21.97 55.84
N ASN A 1011 68.77 22.54 54.93
CA ASN A 1011 68.33 23.04 53.64
C ASN A 1011 68.60 22.05 52.48
N ASN A 1012 69.28 20.94 52.76
CA ASN A 1012 69.45 19.88 51.76
C ASN A 1012 68.09 19.38 51.29
N THR A 1013 67.89 19.43 49.98
CA THR A 1013 66.71 18.89 49.31
C THR A 1013 67.14 17.86 48.28
N SER A 1014 66.24 16.95 47.91
CA SER A 1014 66.58 15.84 47.02
C SER A 1014 65.52 15.60 45.96
N VAL A 1015 65.97 15.32 44.74
CA VAL A 1015 65.13 14.87 43.63
C VAL A 1015 65.30 13.37 43.47
N ALA A 1016 64.19 12.63 43.52
CA ALA A 1016 64.22 11.18 43.38
C ALA A 1016 64.62 10.76 41.95
N ALA A 1017 65.05 9.51 41.79
CA ALA A 1017 65.28 8.94 40.46
C ALA A 1017 64.00 8.97 39.62
N ASN A 1018 64.14 9.29 38.33
CA ASN A 1018 63.05 9.46 37.35
C ASN A 1018 61.96 10.45 37.82
N THR A 1019 62.38 11.60 38.34
CA THR A 1019 61.44 12.66 38.71
C THR A 1019 61.88 14.02 38.23
N VAL A 1020 60.91 14.85 37.84
CA VAL A 1020 61.08 16.28 37.55
C VAL A 1020 60.29 17.05 38.59
N VAL A 1021 60.89 18.06 39.20
CA VAL A 1021 60.28 18.89 40.24
C VAL A 1021 60.60 20.36 39.98
N GLN A 1022 59.80 21.27 40.57
CA GLN A 1022 60.11 22.70 40.54
C GLN A 1022 61.45 22.97 41.27
N TYR A 1023 62.31 23.75 40.62
CA TYR A 1023 63.65 24.07 41.08
C TYR A 1023 63.82 25.58 41.21
N ASP A 1024 64.19 25.99 42.41
CA ASP A 1024 64.56 27.37 42.69
C ASP A 1024 66.09 27.39 42.85
N HIS A 1025 66.75 27.98 41.84
CA HIS A 1025 68.21 28.08 41.78
C HIS A 1025 68.77 28.93 42.93
N ASP A 1026 68.02 29.91 43.42
CA ASP A 1026 68.49 30.93 44.37
C ASP A 1026 68.05 30.66 45.81
N ALA A 1027 67.03 29.82 46.03
CA ALA A 1027 66.61 29.43 47.37
C ALA A 1027 67.70 28.69 48.15
N ALA A 1028 67.57 28.81 49.48
CA ALA A 1028 68.28 27.92 50.40
C ALA A 1028 67.89 26.45 50.18
N LYS A 1029 66.60 26.17 49.90
CA LYS A 1029 66.10 24.83 49.57
C LYS A 1029 65.82 24.74 48.08
N LYS A 1030 66.73 24.11 47.34
CA LYS A 1030 66.69 24.02 45.87
C LYS A 1030 65.44 23.34 45.28
N VAL A 1031 64.86 22.36 45.99
CA VAL A 1031 63.57 21.76 45.58
C VAL A 1031 62.43 22.43 46.35
N VAL A 1032 61.47 22.98 45.61
CA VAL A 1032 60.27 23.62 46.16
C VAL A 1032 59.34 22.56 46.74
N ALA A 1033 59.13 22.58 48.06
CA ALA A 1033 58.42 21.51 48.78
C ALA A 1033 56.94 21.36 48.42
N ASP A 1034 56.29 22.48 48.09
CA ASP A 1034 54.87 22.53 47.66
C ASP A 1034 54.75 22.62 46.13
N GLY A 1035 55.85 22.52 45.38
CA GLY A 1035 55.89 22.60 43.93
C GLY A 1035 55.30 21.39 43.21
N PHE A 1036 55.28 21.43 41.87
CA PHE A 1036 54.84 20.30 41.08
C PHE A 1036 55.82 19.12 41.17
N LYS A 1037 55.31 17.91 40.95
CA LYS A 1037 56.12 16.69 40.85
C LYS A 1037 55.69 15.80 39.69
N ILE A 1038 56.59 15.56 38.75
CA ILE A 1038 56.43 14.64 37.63
C ILE A 1038 57.26 13.38 37.90
N THR A 1039 56.64 12.20 37.85
CA THR A 1039 57.34 10.92 37.80
C THR A 1039 57.40 10.45 36.36
N THR A 1040 58.60 10.17 35.85
CA THR A 1040 58.83 9.90 34.42
C THR A 1040 59.34 8.48 34.18
N SER A 1041 59.19 7.96 32.96
CA SER A 1041 59.92 6.79 32.46
C SER A 1041 59.86 6.73 30.94
N GLY A 1042 60.92 6.19 30.32
CA GLY A 1042 61.02 6.07 28.86
C GLY A 1042 61.18 7.41 28.13
N VAL A 1043 61.86 8.39 28.73
CA VAL A 1043 62.12 9.69 28.09
C VAL A 1043 63.47 9.63 27.37
N ASP A 1044 63.46 9.81 26.05
CA ASP A 1044 64.68 9.85 25.22
C ASP A 1044 65.14 11.29 24.94
N LYS A 1045 64.19 12.23 24.86
CA LYS A 1045 64.43 13.66 24.72
C LYS A 1045 63.70 14.43 25.82
N PHE A 1046 64.41 15.33 26.49
CA PHE A 1046 63.82 16.29 27.41
C PHE A 1046 64.05 17.71 26.92
N VAL A 1047 63.01 18.53 27.04
CA VAL A 1047 63.08 19.96 26.77
C VAL A 1047 62.80 20.70 28.07
N GLY A 1048 63.78 21.48 28.53
CA GLY A 1048 63.78 22.31 29.74
C GLY A 1048 62.96 23.59 29.58
N THR A 1049 62.99 24.44 30.62
CA THR A 1049 62.34 25.75 30.65
C THR A 1049 63.30 26.86 30.21
N ASP A 1050 62.79 28.04 29.85
CA ASP A 1050 63.65 29.20 29.55
C ASP A 1050 64.33 29.80 30.83
N ASN A 1051 64.23 29.13 31.98
CA ASN A 1051 64.77 29.49 33.29
C ASN A 1051 65.86 28.49 33.71
N ASN A 1052 66.63 28.81 34.75
CA ASN A 1052 67.76 27.99 35.19
C ASN A 1052 67.34 26.57 35.60
N ASP A 1053 67.71 25.58 34.80
CA ASP A 1053 67.36 24.18 35.01
C ASP A 1053 68.50 23.36 35.63
N TYR A 1054 68.14 22.27 36.32
CA TYR A 1054 69.09 21.25 36.78
C TYR A 1054 68.73 19.88 36.21
N ILE A 1055 69.46 19.42 35.21
CA ILE A 1055 69.09 18.23 34.42
C ILE A 1055 70.13 17.13 34.60
N ILE A 1056 69.72 15.93 35.02
CA ILE A 1056 70.55 14.74 35.10
C ILE A 1056 70.08 13.74 34.04
N ALA A 1057 70.94 13.44 33.07
CA ALA A 1057 70.65 12.49 32.01
C ALA A 1057 70.55 11.03 32.53
N ASN A 1058 69.86 10.20 31.76
CA ASN A 1058 69.77 8.77 32.05
C ASN A 1058 71.08 8.03 31.71
N SER A 1059 71.22 6.78 32.14
CA SER A 1059 72.45 6.00 31.88
C SER A 1059 72.54 5.37 30.48
N THR A 1060 71.48 5.47 29.66
CA THR A 1060 71.36 4.82 28.35
C THR A 1060 71.63 5.75 27.17
N GLY A 1061 71.57 7.07 27.39
CA GLY A 1061 71.72 8.11 26.38
C GLY A 1061 70.42 8.91 26.27
N MET A 1062 70.55 10.23 26.21
CA MET A 1062 69.43 11.16 26.20
C MET A 1062 69.74 12.42 25.38
N THR A 1063 68.73 12.99 24.71
CA THR A 1063 68.82 14.32 24.12
C THR A 1063 68.25 15.35 25.09
N ILE A 1064 69.00 16.41 25.38
CA ILE A 1064 68.62 17.48 26.29
C ILE A 1064 68.61 18.79 25.52
N ASP A 1065 67.48 19.48 25.51
CA ASP A 1065 67.31 20.84 24.99
C ASP A 1065 66.91 21.70 26.18
N ALA A 1066 67.89 22.25 26.89
CA ALA A 1066 67.64 22.93 28.17
C ALA A 1066 66.98 24.31 28.00
N LYS A 1067 66.96 24.85 26.77
CA LYS A 1067 66.46 26.16 26.36
C LYS A 1067 67.40 27.31 26.71
N ASP A 1068 66.83 28.45 27.12
CA ASP A 1068 67.53 29.64 27.59
C ASP A 1068 67.65 29.53 29.13
N GLY A 1069 68.48 30.33 29.80
CA GLY A 1069 68.76 30.19 31.24
C GLY A 1069 70.19 29.69 31.52
N ASP A 1070 70.66 29.84 32.76
CA ASP A 1070 71.96 29.33 33.21
C ASP A 1070 71.78 27.88 33.70
N ASP A 1071 71.87 26.92 32.78
CA ASP A 1071 71.48 25.54 33.08
C ASP A 1071 72.64 24.70 33.63
N THR A 1072 72.34 23.83 34.60
CA THR A 1072 73.29 22.79 35.04
C THR A 1072 72.88 21.43 34.48
N ILE A 1073 73.71 20.86 33.61
CA ILE A 1073 73.43 19.59 32.93
C ILE A 1073 74.47 18.54 33.33
N ALA A 1074 74.05 17.52 34.08
CA ALA A 1074 74.86 16.36 34.42
C ALA A 1074 74.58 15.18 33.48
N LEU A 1075 75.53 14.88 32.60
CA LEU A 1075 75.42 13.78 31.64
C LEU A 1075 75.62 12.41 32.28
N GLY A 1076 75.07 11.39 31.63
CA GLY A 1076 75.11 10.01 32.07
C GLY A 1076 76.28 9.23 31.45
N ALA A 1077 76.26 7.92 31.63
CA ALA A 1077 77.21 7.02 30.96
C ALA A 1077 76.80 6.66 29.53
N GLY A 1078 75.62 7.12 29.09
CA GLY A 1078 75.05 6.87 27.77
C GLY A 1078 75.71 7.72 26.68
N SER A 1079 75.16 7.67 25.47
CA SER A 1079 75.48 8.65 24.42
C SER A 1079 74.46 9.76 24.50
N ASP A 1080 74.84 10.86 25.17
CA ASP A 1080 73.96 12.00 25.39
C ASP A 1080 74.15 13.05 24.29
N THR A 1081 73.14 13.88 24.06
CA THR A 1081 73.21 15.01 23.12
C THR A 1081 72.62 16.25 23.76
N VAL A 1082 73.42 17.28 23.97
CA VAL A 1082 72.95 18.59 24.45
C VAL A 1082 72.74 19.51 23.25
N VAL A 1083 71.53 20.05 23.12
CA VAL A 1083 71.10 20.97 22.06
C VAL A 1083 71.08 22.38 22.63
N PHE A 1084 71.79 23.30 21.98
CA PHE A 1084 71.79 24.71 22.40
C PHE A 1084 70.68 25.50 21.70
N GLY A 1085 70.08 26.44 22.44
CA GLY A 1085 69.07 27.37 21.92
C GLY A 1085 69.53 28.23 20.73
N THR A 1086 68.57 28.88 20.07
CA THR A 1086 68.81 29.83 18.95
C THR A 1086 68.95 31.28 19.41
N ASN A 1087 68.71 31.57 20.69
CA ASN A 1087 68.70 32.94 21.20
C ASN A 1087 70.12 33.47 21.38
N THR A 1088 70.31 34.78 21.28
CA THR A 1088 71.62 35.43 21.45
C THR A 1088 71.95 35.73 22.92
N THR A 1089 71.07 35.33 23.84
CA THR A 1089 71.16 35.53 25.29
C THR A 1089 71.01 34.21 26.05
N ASN A 1090 71.45 33.08 25.48
CA ASN A 1090 71.57 31.84 26.25
C ASN A 1090 72.38 32.13 27.52
N GLY A 1091 71.96 31.57 28.64
CA GLY A 1091 72.72 31.64 29.87
C GLY A 1091 74.01 30.83 29.80
N ASP A 1092 74.82 30.95 30.84
CA ASP A 1092 76.06 30.22 31.01
C ASP A 1092 75.78 28.77 31.44
N ASP A 1093 75.56 27.88 30.46
CA ASP A 1093 75.31 26.45 30.73
C ASP A 1093 76.55 25.72 31.27
N ASP A 1094 76.40 25.07 32.44
CA ASP A 1094 77.41 24.22 33.06
C ASP A 1094 77.14 22.73 32.78
N ILE A 1095 77.90 22.16 31.85
CA ILE A 1095 77.79 20.75 31.45
C ILE A 1095 78.85 19.89 32.15
N ASN A 1096 78.38 18.94 32.93
CA ASN A 1096 79.17 18.03 33.77
C ASN A 1096 79.10 16.58 33.28
N SER A 1097 80.13 15.79 33.61
CA SER A 1097 80.22 14.34 33.30
C SER A 1097 80.24 13.97 31.81
N PHE A 1098 80.72 14.86 30.94
CA PHE A 1098 80.84 14.63 29.50
C PHE A 1098 81.81 13.49 29.15
N ASN A 1099 81.38 12.56 28.29
CA ASN A 1099 82.11 11.36 27.88
C ASN A 1099 82.33 11.28 26.35
N ASP A 1100 83.12 10.30 25.89
CA ASP A 1100 83.54 10.16 24.48
C ASP A 1100 82.39 9.93 23.47
N ASN A 1101 81.22 9.50 23.93
CA ASN A 1101 80.03 9.24 23.12
C ASN A 1101 79.02 10.39 23.15
N ASP A 1102 79.26 11.43 23.97
CA ASP A 1102 78.35 12.56 24.10
C ASP A 1102 78.55 13.57 22.97
N LYS A 1103 77.50 14.33 22.67
CA LYS A 1103 77.46 15.29 21.57
C LYS A 1103 76.94 16.64 22.05
N LEU A 1104 77.53 17.69 21.49
CA LEU A 1104 77.01 19.05 21.56
C LEU A 1104 76.43 19.39 20.17
N ASP A 1105 75.12 19.58 20.09
CA ASP A 1105 74.44 20.03 18.87
C ASP A 1105 74.39 21.57 18.84
N LEU A 1106 75.35 22.15 18.11
CA LEU A 1106 75.49 23.59 17.88
C LEU A 1106 74.78 24.06 16.60
N SER A 1107 73.96 23.21 15.97
CA SER A 1107 73.36 23.52 14.66
C SER A 1107 72.41 24.73 14.70
N ALA A 1108 71.74 24.94 15.83
CA ALA A 1108 70.92 26.13 16.11
C ALA A 1108 71.74 27.43 16.12
N LEU A 1109 72.90 27.41 16.78
CA LEU A 1109 73.84 28.54 16.88
C LEU A 1109 74.35 28.99 15.49
N ALA A 1110 74.58 28.03 14.57
CA ALA A 1110 75.04 28.31 13.21
C ALA A 1110 74.03 29.09 12.34
N THR A 1111 72.75 29.12 12.74
CA THR A 1111 71.68 29.83 12.03
C THR A 1111 71.52 31.28 12.51
N ALA A 1112 71.67 31.51 13.83
CA ALA A 1112 71.63 32.85 14.44
C ALA A 1112 72.77 33.76 13.93
N VAL A 1113 73.94 33.18 13.66
CA VAL A 1113 75.13 33.91 13.13
C VAL A 1113 74.91 34.49 11.72
N LYS A 1114 73.89 34.06 10.97
CA LYS A 1114 73.63 34.56 9.60
C LYS A 1114 72.85 35.88 9.53
N GLY A 1115 72.27 36.35 10.64
CA GLY A 1115 71.27 37.43 10.62
C GLY A 1115 71.65 38.76 11.28
N SER A 1116 72.59 38.80 12.22
CA SER A 1116 72.87 40.01 13.00
C SER A 1116 74.37 40.18 13.26
N ALA A 1117 74.85 41.42 13.12
CA ALA A 1117 76.18 41.80 13.54
C ALA A 1117 76.23 41.78 15.08
N PHE A 1118 77.05 40.90 15.65
CA PHE A 1118 77.32 40.90 17.08
C PHE A 1118 77.89 42.26 17.52
N ALA A 1119 77.25 42.88 18.52
CA ALA A 1119 77.87 43.93 19.30
C ALA A 1119 78.84 43.27 20.28
N SER A 1120 80.10 43.73 20.28
CA SER A 1120 81.24 43.10 20.94
C SER A 1120 81.28 43.27 22.48
N THR A 1121 80.15 43.21 23.18
CA THR A 1121 80.11 43.58 24.61
C THR A 1121 79.47 42.59 25.58
N ASP A 1122 78.82 41.51 25.13
CA ASP A 1122 78.04 40.65 26.05
C ASP A 1122 78.68 39.29 26.37
N LEU A 1123 79.99 39.10 26.15
CA LEU A 1123 80.73 37.98 26.76
C LEU A 1123 81.41 38.48 28.04
N VAL A 1124 80.66 38.54 29.14
CA VAL A 1124 81.20 38.95 30.44
C VAL A 1124 81.82 37.72 31.11
N ALA A 1125 83.15 37.65 31.09
CA ALA A 1125 83.88 36.85 32.07
C ALA A 1125 83.64 37.46 33.46
N ASN A 1126 82.97 36.73 34.36
CA ASN A 1126 82.92 37.11 35.77
C ASN A 1126 84.30 36.86 36.42
N GLU A 1127 85.12 37.91 36.48
CA GLU A 1127 86.31 37.98 37.34
C GLU A 1127 85.87 38.30 38.78
N ASP A 1128 85.54 37.30 39.59
CA ASP A 1128 85.86 37.25 41.03
C ASP A 1128 85.26 36.01 41.72
N VAL A 1129 86.03 34.92 41.86
CA VAL A 1129 85.97 34.07 43.05
C VAL A 1129 87.38 33.65 43.44
N ASN A 1130 87.90 34.33 44.45
CA ASN A 1130 89.09 33.97 45.17
C ASN A 1130 88.64 33.35 46.50
N ASP A 1131 88.15 32.11 46.48
CA ASP A 1131 88.10 31.28 47.67
C ASP A 1131 88.67 29.88 47.39
N GLY A 1132 89.40 29.38 48.37
CA GLY A 1132 90.15 28.14 48.26
C GLY A 1132 89.22 26.95 48.37
N THR A 1133 89.50 25.93 47.56
CA THR A 1133 88.85 24.61 47.51
C THR A 1133 87.54 24.56 46.70
N GLY A 1134 87.67 24.56 45.37
CA GLY A 1134 86.59 24.25 44.44
C GLY A 1134 87.16 23.80 43.09
N ASP A 1135 86.65 22.70 42.58
CA ASP A 1135 87.08 21.94 41.41
C ASP A 1135 86.73 22.68 40.10
N LEU A 1136 87.67 22.87 39.17
CA LEU A 1136 87.45 23.58 37.88
C LEU A 1136 87.23 22.59 36.73
N ASN A 1137 86.25 21.70 36.86
CA ASN A 1137 85.88 20.76 35.80
C ASN A 1137 84.80 21.38 34.88
N GLY A 1138 84.96 21.30 33.55
CA GLY A 1138 83.82 21.28 32.63
C GLY A 1138 83.63 22.40 31.59
N LYS A 1139 84.42 23.49 31.56
CA LYS A 1139 84.09 24.64 30.68
C LYS A 1139 84.57 24.48 29.23
N VAL A 1140 83.63 24.46 28.26
CA VAL A 1140 83.91 24.50 26.81
C VAL A 1140 83.73 25.94 26.31
N ALA A 1141 84.81 26.59 25.84
CA ALA A 1141 84.75 27.93 25.24
C ALA A 1141 84.77 27.83 23.71
N VAL A 1142 83.72 28.31 23.03
CA VAL A 1142 83.67 28.45 21.57
C VAL A 1142 84.01 29.89 21.20
N ILE A 1143 85.20 30.13 20.67
CA ILE A 1143 85.60 31.47 20.18
C ILE A 1143 85.19 31.61 18.71
N TYR A 1144 84.29 32.56 18.41
CA TYR A 1144 84.00 33.00 17.04
C TYR A 1144 84.92 34.16 16.65
N ASP A 1145 85.69 34.02 15.58
CA ASP A 1145 86.40 35.15 14.95
C ASP A 1145 85.45 35.87 13.99
N SER A 1146 85.15 37.14 14.28
CA SER A 1146 84.26 38.00 13.49
C SER A 1146 85.02 38.94 12.54
N ALA A 1147 86.12 38.48 11.94
CA ALA A 1147 86.88 39.29 10.99
C ALA A 1147 86.96 38.66 9.57
N SER A 1148 85.83 38.62 8.86
CA SER A 1148 85.70 38.95 7.42
C SER A 1148 84.42 38.34 6.83
N GLY A 1149 83.68 39.17 6.09
CA GLY A 1149 82.45 38.74 5.43
C GLY A 1149 82.69 37.70 4.35
N VAL A 1150 81.68 36.83 4.19
CA VAL A 1150 81.51 35.79 3.16
C VAL A 1150 82.38 34.54 3.37
N ASP A 1151 81.81 33.53 4.04
CA ASP A 1151 82.01 32.15 3.59
C ASP A 1151 80.82 31.24 3.94
N THR A 1152 80.38 30.47 2.94
CA THR A 1152 79.21 29.59 3.00
C THR A 1152 79.58 28.27 3.68
N LEU A 1153 79.06 28.02 4.88
CA LEU A 1153 79.12 26.69 5.50
C LEU A 1153 78.15 25.76 4.74
N SER A 1154 78.69 24.92 3.86
CA SER A 1154 77.96 23.80 3.29
C SER A 1154 77.75 22.73 4.36
N SER A 1155 76.50 22.33 4.50
CA SER A 1155 75.96 21.21 5.28
C SER A 1155 76.93 20.09 5.70
N ALA A 1156 76.80 19.70 6.97
CA ALA A 1156 77.19 18.45 7.61
C ALA A 1156 78.67 18.26 7.96
N SER A 1157 78.97 18.31 9.26
CA SER A 1157 80.09 17.59 9.87
C SER A 1157 79.69 17.17 11.28
N GLN A 1158 79.23 15.93 11.41
CA GLN A 1158 78.96 15.26 12.67
C GLN A 1158 80.33 14.90 13.28
N ILE A 1159 80.73 15.52 14.39
CA ILE A 1159 81.96 15.13 15.11
C ILE A 1159 81.70 13.74 15.69
N THR A 1160 82.41 12.73 15.19
CA THR A 1160 82.32 11.34 15.65
C THR A 1160 83.70 10.90 16.12
N THR A 1161 83.88 10.69 17.43
CA THR A 1161 85.14 10.18 18.00
C THR A 1161 85.01 8.68 18.28
N THR A 1162 85.89 7.85 17.70
CA THR A 1162 85.98 6.41 18.02
C THR A 1162 87.19 6.19 18.92
N ALA A 1163 86.97 5.74 20.16
CA ALA A 1163 88.06 5.45 21.09
C ALA A 1163 88.79 4.14 20.72
N ASN A 1164 90.10 4.19 20.49
CA ASN A 1164 90.98 3.03 20.68
C ASN A 1164 91.93 3.30 21.85
N SER A 1165 92.56 2.23 22.37
CA SER A 1165 93.23 2.13 23.68
C SER A 1165 94.50 2.99 23.88
N ALA A 1166 94.69 4.05 23.09
CA ALA A 1166 95.65 5.11 23.33
C ALA A 1166 95.04 6.44 22.85
N ASN A 1167 94.57 7.29 23.77
CA ASN A 1167 93.97 8.60 23.53
C ASN A 1167 94.78 9.48 22.54
N GLN A 1168 94.53 9.32 21.24
CA GLN A 1168 95.00 10.20 20.18
C GLN A 1168 93.81 10.56 19.28
N ILE A 1169 93.48 11.85 19.23
CA ILE A 1169 92.49 12.43 18.31
C ILE A 1169 93.21 12.73 16.99
N THR A 1170 92.73 12.19 15.87
CA THR A 1170 93.19 12.55 14.52
C THR A 1170 92.06 13.27 13.79
N ILE A 1171 92.30 14.50 13.30
CA ILE A 1171 91.38 15.27 12.46
C ILE A 1171 91.93 15.28 11.02
N SER A 1172 91.11 14.94 10.03
CA SER A 1172 91.42 15.11 8.60
C SER A 1172 90.28 15.86 7.88
N ASP A 1173 90.38 17.19 7.80
CA ASP A 1173 90.38 17.97 6.54
C ASP A 1173 90.66 19.45 6.88
N ASN A 1174 91.12 20.20 5.88
CA ASN A 1174 91.87 21.44 5.97
C ASN A 1174 91.23 22.58 6.78
N GLY A 1175 91.89 22.92 7.90
CA GLY A 1175 92.14 24.32 8.25
C GLY A 1175 91.12 25.03 9.14
N LYS A 1176 90.78 24.47 10.32
CA LYS A 1176 90.33 25.24 11.51
C LYS A 1176 90.82 24.51 12.78
N ALA A 1177 91.40 25.25 13.72
CA ALA A 1177 91.96 24.69 14.95
C ALA A 1177 90.86 24.54 16.03
N LEU A 1178 90.72 23.33 16.57
CA LEU A 1178 89.97 23.04 17.80
C LEU A 1178 91.00 22.83 18.92
N VAL A 1179 90.95 23.65 19.97
CA VAL A 1179 91.78 23.48 21.17
C VAL A 1179 90.92 22.79 22.23
N ILE A 1180 91.23 21.53 22.54
CA ILE A 1180 90.63 20.78 23.65
C ILE A 1180 91.60 20.81 24.82
N TRP A 1181 91.18 21.28 25.99
CA TRP A 1181 91.94 21.13 27.22
C TRP A 1181 91.52 19.83 27.91
N GLY A 1182 92.46 18.92 28.10
CA GLY A 1182 92.33 17.82 29.03
C GLY A 1182 93.56 17.80 29.93
N SER A 1183 93.38 18.00 31.23
CA SER A 1183 94.43 17.70 32.21
C SER A 1183 94.00 16.55 33.08
N SER A 1184 94.57 15.35 32.87
CA SER A 1184 94.64 14.35 33.92
C SER A 1184 95.76 14.75 34.88
N ALA A 1185 95.50 14.68 36.19
CA ALA A 1185 96.48 14.97 37.22
C ALA A 1185 97.67 13.99 37.15
N THR A 1186 98.70 14.31 36.37
CA THR A 1186 100.14 14.09 36.67
C THR A 1186 101.02 14.60 35.51
N ASP A 1187 101.79 15.65 35.83
CA ASP A 1187 102.86 16.31 35.08
C ASP A 1187 102.53 17.19 33.86
N HIS A 1188 103.02 18.43 33.96
CA HIS A 1188 102.82 19.59 33.08
C HIS A 1188 103.53 19.45 31.72
N ILE A 1189 102.87 19.88 30.64
CA ILE A 1189 103.42 20.76 29.57
C ILE A 1189 102.22 21.49 28.92
N LEU A 1190 102.33 22.82 28.83
CA LEU A 1190 101.43 23.73 28.13
C LEU A 1190 102.09 24.11 26.79
N GLU A 1191 101.46 23.83 25.65
CA GLU A 1191 101.87 24.38 24.35
C GLU A 1191 100.75 25.25 23.76
N VAL A 1192 101.08 26.52 23.52
CA VAL A 1192 100.21 27.52 22.88
C VAL A 1192 100.73 27.75 21.46
N TYR A 1193 99.88 27.60 20.44
CA TYR A 1193 100.17 28.05 19.08
C TYR A 1193 99.20 29.17 18.70
N TYR A 1194 99.76 30.34 18.41
CA TYR A 1194 99.06 31.50 17.89
C TYR A 1194 99.37 31.64 16.39
N VAL A 1195 98.34 31.86 15.57
CA VAL A 1195 98.49 32.31 14.18
C VAL A 1195 97.77 33.66 14.10
N ALA A 1196 98.55 34.74 14.06
CA ALA A 1196 98.03 36.04 13.63
C ALA A 1196 98.24 36.18 12.12
N ASP A 1197 97.14 36.32 11.40
CA ASP A 1197 97.14 36.98 10.09
C ASP A 1197 97.15 38.51 10.31
N THR A 1198 97.76 39.26 9.39
CA THR A 1198 97.59 40.71 9.35
C THR A 1198 97.33 41.15 7.92
N ASP A 1199 96.17 41.77 7.71
CA ASP A 1199 95.89 42.54 6.50
C ASP A 1199 96.94 43.64 6.29
N SER A 1200 97.17 43.84 5.01
CA SER A 1200 98.02 44.77 4.28
C SER A 1200 98.38 46.08 5.00
N THR A 1201 99.68 46.29 5.21
CA THR A 1201 100.49 47.23 4.41
C THR A 1201 101.88 47.44 5.03
N SER A 1202 102.89 47.46 4.15
CA SER A 1202 104.28 47.87 4.35
C SER A 1202 105.29 46.82 4.86
N SER A 1203 106.27 46.57 3.99
CA SER A 1203 107.46 45.73 4.12
C SER A 1203 108.14 45.80 5.48
N GLN A 1204 108.50 44.66 6.10
CA GLN A 1204 109.85 44.34 6.64
C GLN A 1204 110.05 42.83 6.84
N SER A 1205 111.31 42.44 6.76
CA SER A 1205 111.95 41.12 6.80
C SER A 1205 111.49 40.14 7.89
N TRP A 1206 111.45 38.84 7.58
CA TRP A 1206 111.26 37.77 8.55
C TRP A 1206 112.62 37.34 9.12
N SER A 1207 112.84 37.52 10.42
CA SER A 1207 113.97 36.93 11.14
C SER A 1207 113.48 35.78 12.00
N ILE A 1208 113.92 34.56 11.66
CA ILE A 1208 113.82 33.38 12.52
C ILE A 1208 114.79 33.58 13.68
N THR A 1209 114.28 33.66 14.92
CA THR A 1209 115.12 33.54 16.12
C THR A 1209 114.67 32.31 16.90
N HIS A 1210 115.44 31.24 16.72
CA HIS A 1210 115.42 30.02 17.50
C HIS A 1210 116.02 30.30 18.89
N LEU A 1211 115.38 29.87 19.98
CA LEU A 1211 116.00 29.85 21.31
C LEU A 1211 115.68 28.53 22.04
N ALA A 1212 116.48 27.52 21.68
CA ALA A 1212 116.96 26.35 22.42
C ALA A 1212 116.18 25.81 23.64
N THR A 1213 115.94 24.49 23.60
CA THR A 1213 115.67 23.59 24.72
C THR A 1213 116.98 23.17 25.40
N VAL A 1214 117.03 23.13 26.74
CA VAL A 1214 118.13 22.50 27.49
C VAL A 1214 117.57 21.46 28.45
N SER A 1215 117.80 20.20 28.12
CA SER A 1215 117.99 19.13 29.09
C SER A 1215 119.49 18.88 29.23
N GLY A 1216 120.07 18.99 30.43
CA GLY A 1216 121.40 18.44 30.71
C GLY A 1216 121.23 17.00 31.23
N THR A 1217 122.01 15.99 30.85
CA THR A 1217 123.38 15.98 30.31
C THR A 1217 123.59 14.73 29.45
N ASP A 1218 124.20 14.98 28.30
CA ASP A 1218 125.12 14.15 27.50
C ASP A 1218 124.65 12.95 26.65
N ASP A 1219 125.01 13.13 25.38
CA ASP A 1219 125.43 12.24 24.30
C ASP A 1219 124.41 11.56 23.37
N LEU A 1220 124.36 12.18 22.18
CA LEU A 1220 123.78 11.77 20.90
C LEU A 1220 124.19 10.36 20.45
N THR A 1221 123.28 9.71 19.71
CA THR A 1221 123.58 9.23 18.34
C THR A 1221 122.32 9.22 17.46
N VAL A 1222 122.50 9.64 16.20
CA VAL A 1222 121.52 9.57 15.10
C VAL A 1222 122.03 8.53 14.08
N SER A 1223 121.12 7.67 13.62
CA SER A 1223 121.20 6.87 12.38
C SER A 1223 119.83 6.23 12.17
N ASP A 1224 119.23 6.07 11.00
CA ASP A 1224 119.45 6.57 9.64
C ASP A 1224 118.15 6.29 8.88
N LEU A 1225 117.98 7.02 7.79
CA LEU A 1225 116.98 6.97 6.72
C LEU A 1225 116.59 5.55 6.24
N ASP A 1226 115.32 5.30 5.88
CA ASP A 1226 115.02 4.93 4.48
C ASP A 1226 113.54 5.12 4.05
N THR A 1227 113.43 5.32 2.75
CA THR A 1227 112.34 5.68 1.83
C THR A 1227 111.21 4.64 1.63
N PHE A 1228 109.98 5.06 1.25
CA PHE A 1228 109.37 4.87 -0.10
C PHE A 1228 107.88 5.26 -0.24
N ASN A 1229 107.66 6.27 -1.10
CA ASN A 1229 106.66 6.51 -2.17
C ASN A 1229 105.28 5.78 -2.31
N ASN A 1230 104.30 6.61 -2.67
CA ASN A 1230 103.19 6.48 -3.66
C ASN A 1230 101.99 5.53 -3.44
N GLY A 1231 100.78 6.07 -3.64
CA GLY A 1231 99.62 5.29 -4.08
C GLY A 1231 98.26 5.98 -3.94
N ILE A 1232 97.54 6.10 -5.06
CA ILE A 1232 96.27 6.80 -5.30
C ILE A 1232 95.06 5.84 -5.20
N LEU A 1233 93.87 6.39 -4.86
CA LEU A 1233 92.46 5.95 -5.10
C LEU A 1233 91.90 4.68 -4.42
N SER A 1234 90.85 4.88 -3.62
CA SER A 1234 89.45 4.57 -4.01
C SER A 1234 88.47 5.43 -3.21
#